data_AF-A0A9P0T8V1-F1
#
_entry.id   AF-A0A9P0T8V1-F1
#
_cell.length_a   1.000
_cell.length_b   1.000
_cell.length_c   1.000
_cell.angle_alpha   90.00
_cell.angle_beta   90.00
_cell.angle_gamma   90.00
#
_symmetry.space_group_name_H-M   'P 1'
#
loop_
_entity.id
_entity.type
_entity.pdbx_description
1 polymer ?
#
loop_
_entity_poly.entity_id
_entity_poly.type
_entity_poly.pdbx_seq_one_letter_code
_entity_poly.pdbx_strand_id
1 'polypeptide(L)'
;MRKANNDSMSPPRAMTLGAGGREPVHSARRPSTPPKHTLIRLLHSLCIIRDITLARTLNYNFPKHPLVKLKENFRTSVYFVVKTLVQLFVVAKCTVRDKRWVLLFLYCFSTCDAKRDDDLHIGGIFPMEGEGGWQGGQACMPAAELALADVNARSDLLSGFKLLLHSNDSKCEPGLGASVMYNLLYNPPQKLLLLAGCSTVCTTVAEAAKMWNLMVLCYGASSPALSDRARFPTLFRTHPSATVHNPTRIKLMQKFGWSRIAILQQAEEVFISTVEDLEAHCKKTGIEIVTRQSFLSDPSDAVRNLRRQDARVIVGLFYVVAARRVLCEVYKHKLYGKSYVWFFIGWYEDNWFETNLEREGIECTAEEMREAAEGHLTTEALMWNQNSNQTTISGMTSEDFRFRLNEALREAGYDIDREKFPEGYQEAPLAYDAVWAVALAFNKTMEKLQKSGLSLKNFTYTNKKIADDIYEAINSTSFLGVSGLVAFSSQGDRIALTQIEQLYDNHYVKLGYYDTQADNLTWLERERWVGGKVPPDRTVVVNELRTVSLPLFACMTALCIAGILAAIALIVFNIIHRHRRVIQWSHPACNTVMLCGCCVCFGSAIALGVDGRWVQPNHFSGLCAARAWLLAMGFSMAYGAMFTKVWRVHRHTTKPKPESKKRMHGWKLYTMVGGLLIVDVAILAAWQIRDPLQRRVEIFPLEAPYHNDDDVHIRPELEHCESEHNAVWLGVMYGYKGLVLVFGLFLAYETRSVKVRSINDSRYVGMSIYNVVVLCLITAPVTLVIASQQDAAFAFVSLAIVFCCFLSMALIFIPKVIEVIRHPTERAESSRGSGSGSAPADEERYRELVKENEELQKLIAQKEERIRVLKQKLAEREAAVADGVTQDVQDEHI
;
A
#
# COMPACT_ATOMS: atom_id res chain seq x y z
N MET A 1 -13.00 -29.30 -40.55
CA MET A 1 -13.54 -29.10 -41.92
C MET A 1 -14.04 -27.65 -42.05
N ARG A 2 -14.44 -27.27 -43.26
CA ARG A 2 -15.19 -26.04 -43.65
C ARG A 2 -16.29 -25.62 -42.64
N LYS A 3 -16.73 -24.35 -42.53
CA LYS A 3 -16.29 -23.01 -43.03
C LYS A 3 -17.27 -21.93 -42.48
N ALA A 4 -16.86 -20.65 -42.41
CA ALA A 4 -17.72 -19.44 -42.30
C ALA A 4 -18.45 -19.22 -40.93
N ASN A 5 -18.73 -18.00 -40.46
CA ASN A 5 -18.40 -16.62 -40.92
C ASN A 5 -18.39 -15.68 -39.67
N ASN A 6 -17.45 -14.72 -39.54
CA ASN A 6 -17.59 -13.25 -39.80
C ASN A 6 -18.54 -12.49 -38.82
N ASP A 7 -18.27 -11.29 -38.30
CA ASP A 7 -17.15 -10.31 -38.38
C ASP A 7 -17.14 -9.48 -37.07
N SER A 8 -16.06 -8.98 -36.45
CA SER A 8 -14.79 -8.31 -36.84
C SER A 8 -14.77 -6.77 -36.68
N MET A 9 -14.66 -6.32 -35.42
CA MET A 9 -13.72 -5.33 -34.87
C MET A 9 -13.13 -4.19 -35.77
N SER A 10 -13.05 -2.97 -35.21
CA SER A 10 -12.03 -1.88 -35.46
C SER A 10 -12.19 -0.93 -36.68
N PRO A 11 -11.44 0.22 -36.77
CA PRO A 11 -11.40 1.32 -35.79
C PRO A 11 -11.49 2.75 -36.48
N PRO A 12 -10.66 3.82 -36.28
CA PRO A 12 -11.14 5.21 -36.50
C PRO A 12 -10.48 6.00 -37.66
N ARG A 13 -10.94 7.23 -37.94
CA ARG A 13 -10.19 8.27 -38.67
C ARG A 13 -10.69 9.70 -38.40
N ALA A 14 -9.95 10.70 -38.89
CA ALA A 14 -10.16 12.13 -38.64
C ALA A 14 -10.14 12.97 -39.93
N MET A 15 -10.24 14.31 -39.76
CA MET A 15 -9.95 15.42 -40.69
C MET A 15 -11.08 16.12 -41.51
N THR A 16 -11.10 17.45 -41.34
CA THR A 16 -11.19 18.56 -42.33
C THR A 16 -12.50 19.10 -42.95
N LEU A 17 -12.72 20.41 -42.66
CA LEU A 17 -12.99 21.57 -43.55
C LEU A 17 -14.40 21.84 -44.16
N GLY A 18 -14.69 23.16 -44.31
CA GLY A 18 -15.90 23.76 -44.92
C GLY A 18 -16.87 24.38 -43.89
N ALA A 19 -17.07 25.68 -43.66
CA ALA A 19 -16.76 26.99 -44.30
C ALA A 19 -17.93 27.66 -45.07
N GLY A 20 -18.41 28.81 -44.56
CA GLY A 20 -19.46 29.68 -45.14
C GLY A 20 -20.86 29.54 -44.48
N GLY A 21 -21.67 30.60 -44.29
CA GLY A 21 -21.41 32.05 -44.38
C GLY A 21 -22.67 32.94 -44.37
N ARG A 22 -22.69 33.99 -43.52
CA ARG A 22 -23.57 35.21 -43.50
C ARG A 22 -25.12 35.07 -43.44
N GLU A 23 -25.70 35.52 -42.30
CA GLU A 23 -26.56 36.75 -42.12
C GLU A 23 -27.62 37.20 -43.18
N PRO A 24 -28.60 38.10 -42.85
CA PRO A 24 -29.15 38.58 -41.54
C PRO A 24 -30.72 38.80 -41.49
N VAL A 25 -31.23 39.53 -40.46
CA VAL A 25 -32.40 40.51 -40.46
C VAL A 25 -33.74 40.18 -39.70
N HIS A 26 -34.05 41.02 -38.68
CA HIS A 26 -35.34 41.50 -38.06
C HIS A 26 -36.49 40.54 -37.62
N SER A 27 -37.21 40.68 -36.47
CA SER A 27 -37.93 41.77 -35.70
C SER A 27 -39.46 41.81 -35.98
N ALA A 28 -40.40 42.19 -35.09
CA ALA A 28 -40.44 42.75 -33.71
C ALA A 28 -41.81 42.43 -33.01
N ARG A 29 -42.07 42.79 -31.73
CA ARG A 29 -42.79 44.04 -31.29
C ARG A 29 -42.95 44.15 -29.74
N ARG A 30 -43.39 45.35 -29.27
CA ARG A 30 -43.70 45.82 -27.87
C ARG A 30 -45.25 45.87 -27.62
N PRO A 31 -45.89 46.46 -26.55
CA PRO A 31 -45.46 47.25 -25.34
C PRO A 31 -46.08 46.72 -23.99
N SER A 32 -46.20 47.38 -22.81
CA SER A 32 -46.20 48.81 -22.37
C SER A 32 -45.75 49.05 -20.88
N THR A 33 -46.07 50.21 -20.26
CA THR A 33 -45.43 50.86 -19.06
C THR A 33 -46.45 51.74 -18.26
N PRO A 34 -46.09 52.59 -17.26
CA PRO A 34 -45.40 52.46 -15.94
C PRO A 34 -46.37 52.91 -14.78
N PRO A 35 -45.99 53.42 -13.55
CA PRO A 35 -45.20 54.65 -13.18
C PRO A 35 -44.29 54.42 -11.91
N LYS A 36 -43.81 55.32 -11.01
CA LYS A 36 -43.89 56.78 -10.63
C LYS A 36 -42.55 57.32 -10.00
N HIS A 37 -42.34 58.65 -10.07
CA HIS A 37 -41.74 59.68 -9.16
C HIS A 37 -40.81 59.36 -7.96
N THR A 38 -39.91 60.27 -7.51
CA THR A 38 -39.89 61.78 -7.46
C THR A 38 -38.41 62.33 -7.47
N LEU A 39 -37.93 63.61 -7.39
CA LEU A 39 -38.41 65.00 -7.15
C LEU A 39 -37.38 66.09 -7.69
N ILE A 40 -37.57 67.38 -7.35
CA ILE A 40 -36.73 68.62 -7.46
C ILE A 40 -35.28 68.44 -6.96
N ARG A 41 -34.18 69.02 -7.49
CA ARG A 41 -33.83 69.90 -8.65
C ARG A 41 -34.03 71.46 -8.58
N LEU A 42 -32.96 72.27 -8.32
CA LEU A 42 -32.70 73.56 -9.03
C LEU A 42 -31.30 74.20 -8.81
N LEU A 43 -30.92 75.14 -9.70
CA LEU A 43 -29.63 75.84 -9.84
C LEU A 43 -29.73 77.34 -9.56
N HIS A 44 -28.62 78.00 -9.21
CA HIS A 44 -28.34 79.39 -9.59
C HIS A 44 -26.83 79.67 -9.71
N SER A 45 -26.45 80.56 -10.62
CA SER A 45 -25.06 81.04 -10.82
C SER A 45 -24.79 82.29 -9.93
N LEU A 46 -23.58 82.85 -9.77
CA LEU A 46 -22.36 82.89 -10.60
C LEU A 46 -21.14 83.33 -9.74
N CYS A 47 -19.94 83.39 -10.35
CA CYS A 47 -18.77 84.23 -10.00
C CYS A 47 -17.75 83.86 -8.89
N ILE A 48 -16.50 83.68 -9.35
CA ILE A 48 -15.28 84.46 -8.97
C ILE A 48 -14.22 83.88 -7.99
N ILE A 49 -13.09 83.50 -8.62
CA ILE A 49 -11.66 83.71 -8.26
C ILE A 49 -10.82 82.65 -7.49
N ARG A 50 -9.73 82.29 -8.19
CA ARG A 50 -8.43 81.67 -7.82
C ARG A 50 -8.41 80.23 -7.30
N ASP A 51 -7.86 79.23 -8.00
CA ASP A 51 -6.63 79.09 -8.84
C ASP A 51 -5.35 78.79 -8.02
N ILE A 52 -4.50 77.82 -8.38
CA ILE A 52 -4.65 76.72 -9.37
C ILE A 52 -3.72 75.56 -8.95
N THR A 53 -4.04 74.32 -9.36
CA THR A 53 -3.09 73.20 -9.38
C THR A 53 -2.83 72.79 -10.83
N LEU A 54 -1.60 72.39 -11.18
CA LEU A 54 -1.39 71.27 -12.11
C LEU A 54 0.07 70.79 -12.16
N ALA A 55 0.22 69.55 -12.63
CA ALA A 55 1.43 69.02 -13.26
C ALA A 55 1.03 68.30 -14.58
N ARG A 56 2.03 67.95 -15.41
CA ARG A 56 2.02 67.11 -16.63
C ARG A 56 2.06 67.78 -18.02
N THR A 57 3.15 67.43 -18.72
CA THR A 57 3.27 67.01 -20.15
C THR A 57 2.87 67.92 -21.31
N LEU A 58 3.79 68.08 -22.27
CA LEU A 58 3.73 67.34 -23.55
C LEU A 58 5.09 67.28 -24.31
N ASN A 59 5.19 66.33 -25.25
CA ASN A 59 6.39 65.78 -25.91
C ASN A 59 7.17 66.73 -26.86
N TYR A 60 8.46 66.40 -27.13
CA TYR A 60 9.00 66.20 -28.50
C TYR A 60 10.36 65.43 -28.49
N ASN A 61 10.98 65.17 -29.66
CA ASN A 61 11.99 64.12 -29.92
C ASN A 61 13.50 64.51 -29.84
N PHE A 62 14.36 63.47 -29.82
CA PHE A 62 15.83 63.42 -30.06
C PHE A 62 16.33 64.16 -31.34
N PRO A 63 17.65 64.44 -31.59
CA PRO A 63 18.86 63.71 -31.12
C PRO A 63 20.20 64.48 -30.81
N LYS A 64 21.22 63.74 -30.33
CA LYS A 64 22.72 63.85 -30.49
C LYS A 64 23.48 65.23 -30.44
N HIS A 65 24.42 65.35 -29.47
CA HIS A 65 25.81 65.93 -29.52
C HIS A 65 26.11 67.34 -30.16
N PRO A 66 27.26 68.01 -29.85
CA PRO A 66 28.08 68.08 -28.62
C PRO A 66 28.59 69.53 -28.27
N LEU A 67 29.51 69.65 -27.29
CA LEU A 67 30.53 70.73 -27.08
C LEU A 67 30.13 72.22 -26.82
N VAL A 68 30.47 72.67 -25.59
CA VAL A 68 31.31 73.87 -25.28
C VAL A 68 30.72 75.31 -25.23
N LYS A 69 30.84 75.90 -24.02
CA LYS A 69 30.92 77.34 -23.63
C LYS A 69 29.78 78.31 -24.00
N LEU A 70 29.15 78.85 -22.95
CA LEU A 70 29.38 80.26 -22.60
C LEU A 70 29.30 80.50 -21.06
N LYS A 71 29.80 81.69 -20.67
CA LYS A 71 29.78 82.41 -19.37
C LYS A 71 28.59 82.16 -18.43
N GLU A 72 28.69 82.32 -17.09
CA GLU A 72 29.84 82.73 -16.26
C GLU A 72 29.73 82.24 -14.80
N ASN A 73 30.76 81.55 -14.31
CA ASN A 73 31.05 81.45 -12.86
C ASN A 73 31.97 82.62 -12.49
N PHE A 74 31.55 83.57 -11.64
CA PHE A 74 32.50 84.44 -10.92
C PHE A 74 31.85 85.14 -9.72
N ARG A 75 32.61 85.23 -8.60
CA ARG A 75 32.27 85.89 -7.31
C ARG A 75 31.11 85.24 -6.52
N THR A 76 31.16 85.14 -5.19
CA THR A 76 32.12 85.71 -4.22
C THR A 76 32.59 84.65 -3.20
N SER A 77 33.90 84.55 -2.99
CA SER A 77 34.53 83.72 -1.95
C SER A 77 34.89 84.54 -0.70
N VAL A 78 35.58 83.92 0.27
CA VAL A 78 36.27 84.57 1.40
C VAL A 78 35.36 85.08 2.54
N TYR A 79 35.05 84.19 3.50
CA TYR A 79 35.07 84.56 4.94
C TYR A 79 35.20 83.38 5.94
N PHE A 80 35.64 82.18 5.53
CA PHE A 80 35.67 81.00 6.42
C PHE A 80 36.96 80.14 6.40
N VAL A 81 38.08 80.67 5.90
CA VAL A 81 39.38 79.95 5.83
C VAL A 81 40.40 80.49 6.86
N VAL A 82 40.01 81.44 7.71
CA VAL A 82 40.93 82.20 8.60
C VAL A 82 40.73 81.88 10.09
N LYS A 83 39.76 81.04 10.48
CA LYS A 83 39.36 80.86 11.89
C LYS A 83 39.40 79.45 12.48
N THR A 84 40.12 78.52 11.84
CA THR A 84 40.31 77.14 12.36
C THR A 84 41.78 76.67 12.24
N LEU A 85 42.72 77.63 12.33
CA LEU A 85 44.18 77.38 12.40
C LEU A 85 44.85 78.10 13.58
N VAL A 86 44.07 78.59 14.55
CA VAL A 86 44.56 79.28 15.75
C VAL A 86 43.87 78.70 17.00
N GLN A 87 44.22 77.45 17.32
CA GLN A 87 43.90 76.84 18.63
C GLN A 87 45.06 75.97 19.15
N LEU A 88 46.27 76.34 18.74
CA LEU A 88 47.56 75.88 19.25
C LEU A 88 48.37 77.15 19.60
N PHE A 89 49.06 77.13 20.75
CA PHE A 89 49.85 78.25 21.31
C PHE A 89 49.12 79.56 21.65
N VAL A 90 48.67 79.72 22.91
CA VAL A 90 49.22 80.75 23.82
C VAL A 90 49.18 80.26 25.29
N VAL A 91 50.19 79.48 25.72
CA VAL A 91 50.67 79.46 27.13
C VAL A 91 52.20 79.35 27.11
N ALA A 92 52.87 80.34 26.53
CA ALA A 92 54.34 80.37 26.45
C ALA A 92 54.90 81.78 26.20
N LYS A 93 54.97 82.63 27.24
CA LYS A 93 56.06 83.60 27.46
C LYS A 93 55.90 84.35 28.78
N CYS A 94 56.55 83.85 29.82
CA CYS A 94 57.28 84.69 30.77
C CYS A 94 58.70 84.15 30.87
N THR A 95 59.68 85.03 30.76
CA THR A 95 61.11 84.69 30.72
C THR A 95 61.73 84.71 32.12
N VAL A 96 62.85 84.00 32.31
CA VAL A 96 64.14 84.50 32.86
C VAL A 96 64.98 83.42 33.59
N ARG A 97 66.18 83.17 33.01
CA ARG A 97 67.48 82.78 33.61
C ARG A 97 67.79 81.43 34.31
N ASP A 98 69.07 81.10 34.12
CA ASP A 98 70.04 80.42 35.01
C ASP A 98 70.02 78.89 35.23
N LYS A 99 70.60 78.20 34.23
CA LYS A 99 71.76 77.29 34.36
C LYS A 99 71.84 76.36 35.59
N ARG A 100 71.35 75.14 35.42
CA ARG A 100 72.03 73.86 35.81
C ARG A 100 71.35 72.69 35.09
N TRP A 101 71.90 71.47 35.22
CA TRP A 101 71.37 70.21 34.65
C TRP A 101 71.47 69.99 33.12
N VAL A 102 72.68 70.11 32.57
CA VAL A 102 73.03 69.63 31.21
C VAL A 102 73.69 68.23 31.27
N LEU A 103 73.29 67.39 32.24
CA LEU A 103 74.02 66.16 32.60
C LEU A 103 73.15 64.90 32.79
N LEU A 104 71.84 64.95 32.49
CA LEU A 104 70.97 63.76 32.45
C LEU A 104 70.50 63.37 31.04
N PHE A 105 70.66 64.23 30.03
CA PHE A 105 70.06 64.03 28.70
C PHE A 105 70.83 63.09 27.75
N LEU A 106 71.89 62.42 28.24
CA LEU A 106 72.76 61.54 27.44
C LEU A 106 72.72 60.06 27.86
N TYR A 107 71.83 59.65 28.77
CA TYR A 107 71.73 58.26 29.24
C TYR A 107 70.45 57.51 28.84
N CYS A 108 69.48 58.18 28.20
CA CYS A 108 68.20 57.57 27.79
C CYS A 108 68.11 57.17 26.30
N PHE A 109 69.24 57.12 25.58
CA PHE A 109 69.31 56.66 24.18
C PHE A 109 70.21 55.42 24.01
N SER A 110 70.11 54.46 24.94
CA SER A 110 70.66 53.10 24.77
C SER A 110 69.97 52.03 25.63
N THR A 111 68.66 51.88 25.43
CA THR A 111 68.03 50.55 25.44
C THR A 111 66.97 50.55 24.34
N CYS A 112 67.13 49.69 23.35
CA CYS A 112 65.99 49.29 22.52
C CYS A 112 65.08 48.42 23.39
N ASP A 113 63.78 48.67 23.32
CA ASP A 113 62.91 47.57 22.93
C ASP A 113 61.96 48.07 21.83
N ALA A 114 61.73 47.22 20.83
CA ALA A 114 60.84 47.52 19.74
C ALA A 114 59.45 47.01 20.09
N LYS A 115 58.39 47.75 19.72
CA LYS A 115 57.05 47.15 19.69
C LYS A 115 57.08 46.00 18.68
N ARG A 116 57.11 44.77 19.20
CA ARG A 116 57.03 43.55 18.40
C ARG A 116 55.63 43.39 17.86
N ASP A 117 55.52 43.48 16.54
CA ASP A 117 54.28 43.39 15.77
C ASP A 117 53.94 41.90 15.53
N ASP A 118 53.77 41.14 16.62
CA ASP A 118 53.76 39.66 16.65
C ASP A 118 52.37 39.02 16.46
N ASP A 119 51.54 39.62 15.60
CA ASP A 119 50.24 39.05 15.25
C ASP A 119 50.33 37.96 14.15
N LEU A 120 49.40 37.01 14.19
CA LEU A 120 49.09 35.98 13.19
C LEU A 120 47.62 36.13 12.82
N HIS A 121 47.30 36.15 11.51
CA HIS A 121 45.93 36.44 11.07
C HIS A 121 45.27 35.29 10.32
N ILE A 122 43.99 35.06 10.61
CA ILE A 122 43.12 34.13 9.89
C ILE A 122 41.87 34.86 9.38
N GLY A 123 41.30 34.39 8.27
CA GLY A 123 40.05 34.92 7.71
C GLY A 123 38.84 34.13 8.20
N GLY A 124 37.69 34.78 8.34
CA GLY A 124 36.42 34.20 8.76
C GLY A 124 35.30 34.53 7.79
N ILE A 125 34.55 33.51 7.40
CA ILE A 125 33.43 33.61 6.44
C ILE A 125 32.19 32.99 7.12
N PHE A 126 31.51 33.83 7.90
CA PHE A 126 30.35 33.45 8.72
C PHE A 126 29.05 33.87 8.00
N PRO A 127 27.96 33.09 8.05
CA PRO A 127 26.66 33.52 7.55
C PRO A 127 25.82 34.08 8.70
N MET A 128 25.62 35.40 8.74
CA MET A 128 24.92 36.09 9.84
C MET A 128 23.46 36.40 9.50
N GLU A 129 23.22 36.93 8.30
CA GLU A 129 21.89 37.30 7.78
C GLU A 129 21.52 36.42 6.56
N GLY A 130 20.26 36.43 6.13
CA GLY A 130 19.83 35.78 4.89
C GLY A 130 18.33 35.55 4.79
N GLU A 131 17.85 35.15 3.62
CA GLU A 131 16.45 34.73 3.39
C GLU A 131 16.32 33.25 2.96
N GLY A 132 17.43 32.55 2.68
CA GLY A 132 17.39 31.24 1.99
C GLY A 132 18.62 30.34 2.20
N GLY A 133 19.32 30.45 3.33
CA GLY A 133 20.47 29.60 3.67
C GLY A 133 20.77 29.61 5.17
N TRP A 134 21.57 28.66 5.65
CA TRP A 134 21.91 28.49 7.08
C TRP A 134 22.63 29.72 7.65
N GLN A 135 22.05 30.34 8.67
CA GLN A 135 22.52 31.56 9.34
C GLN A 135 23.31 31.26 10.62
N GLY A 136 23.94 30.08 10.70
CA GLY A 136 24.63 29.61 11.90
C GLY A 136 25.85 30.42 12.36
N GLY A 137 26.23 31.48 11.64
CA GLY A 137 27.21 32.46 12.12
C GLY A 137 26.76 33.15 13.41
N GLN A 138 25.45 33.28 13.63
CA GLN A 138 24.87 33.95 14.80
C GLN A 138 25.39 33.41 16.14
N ALA A 139 25.53 32.09 16.30
CA ALA A 139 26.22 31.48 17.45
C ALA A 139 27.67 31.07 17.18
N CYS A 140 28.02 30.66 15.95
CA CYS A 140 29.38 30.21 15.63
C CYS A 140 30.43 31.33 15.67
N MET A 141 30.08 32.58 15.38
CA MET A 141 31.02 33.71 15.47
C MET A 141 31.39 34.04 16.94
N PRO A 142 30.43 34.26 17.86
CA PRO A 142 30.74 34.38 19.29
C PRO A 142 31.54 33.19 19.85
N ALA A 143 31.23 31.97 19.42
CA ALA A 143 31.99 30.78 19.83
C ALA A 143 33.45 30.79 19.34
N ALA A 144 33.69 31.22 18.09
CA ALA A 144 35.05 31.42 17.57
C ALA A 144 35.80 32.54 18.31
N GLU A 145 35.12 33.62 18.70
CA GLU A 145 35.70 34.72 19.47
C GLU A 145 36.07 34.31 20.91
N LEU A 146 35.22 33.51 21.57
CA LEU A 146 35.54 32.88 22.87
C LEU A 146 36.78 31.98 22.77
N ALA A 147 36.90 31.18 21.71
CA ALA A 147 38.09 30.35 21.47
C ALA A 147 39.36 31.19 21.23
N LEU A 148 39.26 32.31 20.51
CA LEU A 148 40.39 33.23 20.31
C LEU A 148 40.82 33.90 21.62
N ALA A 149 39.89 34.24 22.51
CA ALA A 149 40.24 34.75 23.84
C ALA A 149 41.00 33.68 24.66
N ASP A 150 40.49 32.44 24.69
CA ASP A 150 41.08 31.35 25.47
C ASP A 150 42.45 30.91 24.93
N VAL A 151 42.61 30.83 23.61
CA VAL A 151 43.89 30.52 22.95
C VAL A 151 44.94 31.59 23.23
N ASN A 152 44.57 32.88 23.12
CA ASN A 152 45.51 33.99 23.35
C ASN A 152 45.82 34.24 24.84
N ALA A 153 45.03 33.67 25.76
CA ALA A 153 45.29 33.74 27.20
C ALA A 153 46.38 32.74 27.66
N ARG A 154 46.68 31.72 26.85
CA ARG A 154 47.69 30.69 27.16
C ARG A 154 49.09 31.13 26.74
N SER A 155 50.01 31.18 27.70
CA SER A 155 51.43 31.48 27.45
C SER A 155 52.23 30.31 26.89
N ASP A 156 51.73 29.08 27.04
CA ASP A 156 52.34 27.84 26.55
C ASP A 156 51.92 27.46 25.12
N LEU A 157 51.01 28.21 24.52
CA LEU A 157 50.49 28.02 23.17
C LEU A 157 50.82 29.26 22.32
N LEU A 158 51.34 29.06 21.11
CA LEU A 158 51.76 30.15 20.20
C LEU A 158 52.72 31.16 20.85
N SER A 159 53.57 30.71 21.78
CA SER A 159 54.40 31.58 22.63
C SER A 159 55.16 32.66 21.85
N GLY A 160 54.85 33.93 22.16
CA GLY A 160 55.41 35.09 21.46
C GLY A 160 54.66 35.51 20.19
N PHE A 161 53.42 35.04 19.99
CA PHE A 161 52.51 35.49 18.94
C PHE A 161 51.07 35.67 19.48
N LYS A 162 50.24 36.39 18.73
CA LYS A 162 48.79 36.53 19.00
C LYS A 162 47.96 36.17 17.77
N LEU A 163 46.92 35.35 17.93
CA LEU A 163 46.01 34.94 16.86
C LEU A 163 44.84 35.92 16.73
N LEU A 164 44.60 36.46 15.53
CA LEU A 164 43.54 37.42 15.21
C LEU A 164 42.68 36.93 14.04
N LEU A 165 41.35 37.08 14.17
CA LEU A 165 40.37 36.74 13.15
C LEU A 165 39.86 37.99 12.43
N HIS A 166 39.72 37.89 11.11
CA HIS A 166 39.11 38.92 10.25
C HIS A 166 37.84 38.32 9.64
N SER A 167 36.68 38.60 10.22
CA SER A 167 35.38 37.99 9.85
C SER A 167 34.47 38.93 9.08
N ASN A 168 33.80 38.39 8.06
CA ASN A 168 32.81 39.08 7.23
C ASN A 168 31.58 38.19 6.99
N ASP A 169 30.40 38.81 6.85
CA ASP A 169 29.16 38.10 6.52
C ASP A 169 29.14 37.63 5.05
N SER A 170 28.67 36.40 4.85
CA SER A 170 28.55 35.70 3.58
C SER A 170 27.12 35.34 3.19
N LYS A 171 26.15 35.47 4.09
CA LYS A 171 24.73 35.12 3.93
C LYS A 171 24.42 33.72 3.40
N CYS A 172 25.39 32.79 3.52
CA CYS A 172 25.38 31.47 2.89
C CYS A 172 25.28 31.52 1.34
N GLU A 173 25.52 32.68 0.71
CA GLU A 173 25.51 32.85 -0.74
C GLU A 173 26.91 32.61 -1.34
N PRO A 174 27.08 31.69 -2.32
CA PRO A 174 28.36 31.44 -2.98
C PRO A 174 29.04 32.69 -3.57
N GLY A 175 28.26 33.59 -4.20
CA GLY A 175 28.79 34.80 -4.82
C GLY A 175 29.32 35.81 -3.80
N LEU A 176 28.60 36.01 -2.70
CA LEU A 176 29.04 36.88 -1.61
C LEU A 176 30.21 36.25 -0.84
N GLY A 177 30.16 34.94 -0.54
CA GLY A 177 31.27 34.21 0.07
C GLY A 177 32.57 34.27 -0.73
N ALA A 178 32.50 34.18 -2.07
CA ALA A 178 33.65 34.40 -2.94
C ALA A 178 34.16 35.85 -2.87
N SER A 179 33.25 36.84 -2.91
CA SER A 179 33.61 38.27 -2.78
C SER A 179 34.31 38.56 -1.43
N VAL A 180 33.80 37.99 -0.34
CA VAL A 180 34.41 38.04 1.00
C VAL A 180 35.80 37.40 1.01
N MET A 181 35.96 36.23 0.41
CA MET A 181 37.27 35.59 0.26
C MET A 181 38.25 36.50 -0.50
N TYR A 182 37.86 37.07 -1.64
CA TYR A 182 38.72 38.00 -2.39
C TYR A 182 39.10 39.24 -1.56
N ASN A 183 38.15 39.82 -0.81
CA ASN A 183 38.41 40.93 0.10
C ASN A 183 39.44 40.56 1.18
N LEU A 184 39.26 39.40 1.83
CA LEU A 184 40.18 38.89 2.85
C LEU A 184 41.58 38.58 2.29
N LEU A 185 41.69 38.07 1.05
CA LEU A 185 42.98 37.70 0.45
C LEU A 185 43.78 38.90 -0.06
N TYR A 186 43.14 39.85 -0.71
CA TYR A 186 43.81 40.95 -1.42
C TYR A 186 44.05 42.19 -0.55
N ASN A 187 43.29 42.38 0.55
CA ASN A 187 43.55 43.47 1.50
C ASN A 187 44.40 43.00 2.68
N PRO A 188 45.43 43.77 3.09
CA PRO A 188 46.27 43.42 4.22
C PRO A 188 45.48 43.41 5.55
N PRO A 189 45.94 42.66 6.57
CA PRO A 189 47.16 41.86 6.58
C PRO A 189 47.01 40.51 5.85
N GLN A 190 48.13 39.79 5.67
CA GLN A 190 48.15 38.44 5.06
C GLN A 190 47.44 37.41 5.94
N LYS A 191 46.57 36.55 5.38
CA LYS A 191 45.87 35.49 6.12
C LYS A 191 46.60 34.15 5.94
N LEU A 192 46.69 33.36 7.01
CA LEU A 192 47.33 32.04 7.04
C LEU A 192 46.36 30.87 6.71
N LEU A 193 45.07 31.06 6.99
CA LEU A 193 44.02 30.05 6.88
C LEU A 193 42.65 30.76 6.81
N LEU A 194 41.65 30.11 6.20
CA LEU A 194 40.26 30.57 6.20
C LEU A 194 39.35 29.62 7.00
N LEU A 195 38.54 30.19 7.88
CA LEU A 195 37.37 29.54 8.47
C LEU A 195 36.14 29.87 7.62
N ALA A 196 35.30 28.86 7.33
CA ALA A 196 34.08 29.05 6.54
C ALA A 196 32.92 28.21 7.08
N GLY A 197 31.71 28.77 7.01
CA GLY A 197 30.49 28.17 7.56
C GLY A 197 29.79 27.19 6.61
N CYS A 198 28.78 27.70 5.89
CA CYS A 198 27.81 26.85 5.21
C CYS A 198 28.39 26.13 3.97
N SER A 199 27.82 24.96 3.65
CA SER A 199 28.32 24.03 2.61
C SER A 199 28.58 24.67 1.25
N THR A 200 27.66 25.47 0.71
CA THR A 200 27.76 26.06 -0.64
C THR A 200 28.89 27.09 -0.75
N VAL A 201 29.09 27.88 0.31
CA VAL A 201 30.22 28.80 0.47
C VAL A 201 31.53 28.02 0.63
N CYS A 202 31.55 26.96 1.46
CA CYS A 202 32.72 26.10 1.63
C CYS A 202 33.17 25.43 0.33
N THR A 203 32.26 24.91 -0.49
CA THR A 203 32.56 24.40 -1.84
C THR A 203 33.28 25.47 -2.67
N THR A 204 32.73 26.68 -2.72
CA THR A 204 33.26 27.79 -3.53
C THR A 204 34.62 28.27 -3.04
N VAL A 205 34.78 28.44 -1.73
CA VAL A 205 36.01 28.92 -1.09
C VAL A 205 37.14 27.89 -1.20
N ALA A 206 36.86 26.60 -0.97
CA ALA A 206 37.88 25.55 -1.02
C ALA A 206 38.31 25.18 -2.46
N GLU A 207 37.39 25.24 -3.44
CA GLU A 207 37.71 25.10 -4.87
C GLU A 207 38.69 26.21 -5.31
N ALA A 208 38.55 27.43 -4.78
CA ALA A 208 39.46 28.54 -5.06
C ALA A 208 40.77 28.49 -4.25
N ALA A 209 40.72 28.15 -2.96
CA ALA A 209 41.82 28.32 -1.99
C ALA A 209 43.11 27.56 -2.36
N LYS A 210 42.97 26.42 -3.06
CA LYS A 210 44.10 25.63 -3.58
C LYS A 210 45.03 26.44 -4.51
N MET A 211 44.51 27.47 -5.18
CA MET A 211 45.30 28.36 -6.06
C MET A 211 46.22 29.34 -5.29
N TRP A 212 45.93 29.59 -4.01
CA TRP A 212 46.73 30.42 -3.09
C TRP A 212 47.48 29.59 -2.04
N ASN A 213 47.62 28.27 -2.27
CA ASN A 213 48.18 27.29 -1.33
C ASN A 213 47.55 27.40 0.08
N LEU A 214 46.27 27.78 0.17
CA LEU A 214 45.65 28.17 1.43
C LEU A 214 44.79 27.05 2.00
N MET A 215 44.92 26.83 3.31
CA MET A 215 44.09 25.88 4.04
C MET A 215 42.71 26.48 4.35
N VAL A 216 41.68 25.65 4.26
CA VAL A 216 40.29 26.01 4.62
C VAL A 216 39.80 25.02 5.65
N LEU A 217 39.37 25.51 6.82
CA LEU A 217 38.76 24.69 7.87
C LEU A 217 37.27 25.08 7.99
N CYS A 218 36.39 24.22 7.50
CA CYS A 218 34.96 24.47 7.50
C CYS A 218 34.31 24.00 8.81
N TYR A 219 33.59 24.89 9.49
CA TYR A 219 33.00 24.59 10.81
C TYR A 219 31.52 24.17 10.76
N GLY A 220 30.81 24.46 9.65
CA GLY A 220 29.38 24.16 9.47
C GLY A 220 29.02 23.42 8.18
N ALA A 221 30.01 22.88 7.46
CA ALA A 221 29.79 22.33 6.12
C ALA A 221 29.60 20.81 6.13
N SER A 222 28.34 20.36 6.04
CA SER A 222 27.94 18.95 6.05
C SER A 222 27.99 18.23 4.69
N SER A 223 28.11 18.95 3.57
CA SER A 223 28.00 18.36 2.21
C SER A 223 28.97 17.19 1.96
N PRO A 224 28.51 16.01 1.52
CA PRO A 224 29.37 14.90 1.14
C PRO A 224 30.37 15.22 0.02
N ALA A 225 30.03 16.15 -0.88
CA ALA A 225 30.88 16.52 -2.01
C ALA A 225 32.26 17.08 -1.59
N LEU A 226 32.37 17.63 -0.38
CA LEU A 226 33.60 18.21 0.17
C LEU A 226 34.67 17.17 0.55
N SER A 227 34.30 15.89 0.67
CA SER A 227 35.22 14.78 0.95
C SER A 227 36.11 14.40 -0.26
N ASP A 228 35.85 14.98 -1.44
CA ASP A 228 36.66 14.76 -2.65
C ASP A 228 38.03 15.47 -2.56
N ARG A 229 39.05 14.71 -2.16
CA ARG A 229 40.44 15.18 -2.08
C ARG A 229 41.07 15.61 -3.41
N ALA A 230 40.55 15.18 -4.56
CA ALA A 230 41.06 15.64 -5.86
C ALA A 230 40.56 17.05 -6.20
N ARG A 231 39.34 17.40 -5.78
CA ARG A 231 38.79 18.76 -5.89
C ARG A 231 39.21 19.68 -4.75
N PHE A 232 39.24 19.17 -3.52
CA PHE A 232 39.44 19.94 -2.28
C PHE A 232 40.68 19.47 -1.49
N PRO A 233 41.91 19.59 -2.06
CA PRO A 233 43.12 19.07 -1.45
C PRO A 233 43.52 19.79 -0.14
N THR A 234 43.09 21.04 0.07
CA THR A 234 43.46 21.88 1.23
C THR A 234 42.30 22.12 2.22
N LEU A 235 41.20 21.39 2.08
CA LEU A 235 40.06 21.47 2.99
C LEU A 235 40.21 20.53 4.20
N PHE A 236 39.76 20.97 5.36
CA PHE A 236 39.38 20.13 6.50
C PHE A 236 38.03 20.62 7.04
N ARG A 237 37.34 19.84 7.88
CA ARG A 237 36.15 20.32 8.58
C ARG A 237 35.96 19.73 9.96
N THR A 238 35.58 20.56 10.93
CA THR A 238 35.12 20.11 12.26
C THR A 238 33.66 19.65 12.22
N HIS A 239 32.86 20.07 11.23
CA HIS A 239 31.57 19.45 10.98
C HIS A 239 31.73 18.04 10.38
N PRO A 240 31.06 17.00 10.89
CA PRO A 240 31.02 15.68 10.26
C PRO A 240 30.33 15.70 8.87
N SER A 241 30.66 14.74 8.00
CA SER A 241 29.98 14.57 6.70
C SER A 241 28.59 13.97 6.90
N ALA A 242 27.59 14.42 6.12
CA ALA A 242 26.22 13.87 6.19
C ALA A 242 26.12 12.36 5.85
N THR A 243 27.12 11.78 5.19
CA THR A 243 27.20 10.33 4.95
C THR A 243 27.45 9.52 6.23
N VAL A 244 27.92 10.13 7.34
CA VAL A 244 28.16 9.41 8.61
C VAL A 244 26.89 8.74 9.17
N HIS A 245 25.72 9.29 8.85
CA HIS A 245 24.42 8.73 9.26
C HIS A 245 24.04 7.44 8.48
N ASN A 246 24.57 7.23 7.28
CA ASN A 246 24.13 6.14 6.40
C ASN A 246 24.58 4.76 6.90
N PRO A 247 25.84 4.52 7.30
CA PRO A 247 26.24 3.30 8.01
C PRO A 247 25.37 3.01 9.23
N THR A 248 25.02 4.04 10.01
CA THR A 248 24.17 3.92 11.21
C THR A 248 22.76 3.46 10.86
N ARG A 249 22.12 4.08 9.86
CA ARG A 249 20.79 3.69 9.36
C ARG A 249 20.78 2.24 8.87
N ILE A 250 21.80 1.83 8.13
CA ILE A 250 21.97 0.45 7.64
C ILE A 250 22.12 -0.54 8.80
N LYS A 251 22.92 -0.20 9.82
CA LYS A 251 23.09 -1.05 11.02
C LYS A 251 21.78 -1.21 11.79
N LEU A 252 20.96 -0.16 11.87
CA LEU A 252 19.62 -0.21 12.46
C LEU A 252 18.64 -1.07 11.65
N MET A 253 18.62 -0.93 10.32
CA MET A 253 17.83 -1.79 9.43
C MET A 253 18.20 -3.26 9.62
N GLN A 254 19.49 -3.57 9.74
CA GLN A 254 19.98 -4.92 10.04
C GLN A 254 19.56 -5.41 11.45
N LYS A 255 19.66 -4.58 12.49
CA LYS A 255 19.21 -4.91 13.86
C LYS A 255 17.72 -5.25 13.92
N PHE A 256 16.88 -4.50 13.20
CA PHE A 256 15.42 -4.67 13.20
C PHE A 256 14.89 -5.61 12.10
N GLY A 257 15.77 -6.19 11.27
CA GLY A 257 15.40 -7.14 10.22
C GLY A 257 14.71 -6.50 9.00
N TRP A 258 14.82 -5.18 8.82
CA TRP A 258 14.24 -4.48 7.69
C TRP A 258 15.09 -4.67 6.42
N SER A 259 14.49 -5.27 5.41
CA SER A 259 15.13 -5.57 4.12
C SER A 259 14.63 -4.71 2.97
N ARG A 260 13.59 -3.88 3.19
CA ARG A 260 12.87 -3.11 2.17
C ARG A 260 12.53 -1.71 2.69
N ILE A 261 13.02 -0.67 2.01
CA ILE A 261 12.88 0.74 2.44
C ILE A 261 12.41 1.64 1.30
N ALA A 262 11.96 2.85 1.63
CA ALA A 262 11.75 3.94 0.69
C ALA A 262 12.52 5.20 1.10
N ILE A 263 12.78 6.09 0.13
CA ILE A 263 13.54 7.32 0.33
C ILE A 263 12.72 8.51 -0.15
N LEU A 264 12.60 9.55 0.68
CA LEU A 264 11.97 10.82 0.37
C LEU A 264 12.96 11.97 0.62
N GLN A 265 13.33 12.69 -0.43
CA GLN A 265 14.31 13.78 -0.34
C GLN A 265 13.81 15.11 -0.90
N GLN A 266 14.30 16.22 -0.33
CA GLN A 266 14.28 17.52 -1.01
C GLN A 266 15.40 17.56 -2.07
N ALA A 267 15.23 18.39 -3.10
CA ALA A 267 16.12 18.48 -4.26
C ALA A 267 17.41 19.30 -4.02
N GLU A 268 18.05 19.14 -2.85
CA GLU A 268 19.28 19.85 -2.46
C GLU A 268 20.53 19.00 -2.70
N GLU A 269 21.67 19.63 -3.06
CA GLU A 269 22.96 18.96 -3.30
C GLU A 269 23.38 18.01 -2.15
N VAL A 270 23.20 18.47 -0.90
CA VAL A 270 23.54 17.72 0.32
C VAL A 270 22.69 16.46 0.45
N PHE A 271 21.39 16.53 0.15
CA PHE A 271 20.49 15.38 0.27
C PHE A 271 20.62 14.43 -0.93
N ILE A 272 20.81 14.94 -2.16
CA ILE A 272 21.06 14.13 -3.36
C ILE A 272 22.29 13.24 -3.15
N SER A 273 23.43 13.83 -2.79
CA SER A 273 24.68 13.08 -2.55
C SER A 273 24.62 12.14 -1.33
N THR A 274 23.88 12.50 -0.28
CA THR A 274 23.63 11.61 0.86
C THR A 274 22.75 10.41 0.46
N VAL A 275 21.82 10.55 -0.49
CA VAL A 275 21.01 9.44 -1.01
C VAL A 275 21.83 8.51 -1.91
N GLU A 276 22.69 9.05 -2.77
CA GLU A 276 23.54 8.24 -3.67
C GLU A 276 24.52 7.32 -2.89
N ASP A 277 25.06 7.83 -1.78
CA ASP A 277 25.83 7.03 -0.82
C ASP A 277 24.98 5.96 -0.12
N LEU A 278 23.76 6.30 0.31
CA LEU A 278 22.82 5.35 0.92
C LEU A 278 22.38 4.24 -0.06
N GLU A 279 22.17 4.57 -1.34
CA GLU A 279 21.87 3.62 -2.41
C GLU A 279 23.02 2.63 -2.62
N ALA A 280 24.27 3.12 -2.65
CA ALA A 280 25.45 2.27 -2.73
C ALA A 280 25.60 1.34 -1.51
N HIS A 281 25.31 1.86 -0.31
CA HIS A 281 25.31 1.08 0.93
C HIS A 281 24.21 0.01 0.97
N CYS A 282 22.96 0.35 0.62
CA CYS A 282 21.84 -0.62 0.55
C CYS A 282 22.14 -1.74 -0.44
N LYS A 283 22.66 -1.40 -1.63
CA LYS A 283 23.07 -2.38 -2.65
C LYS A 283 24.18 -3.32 -2.19
N LYS A 284 25.06 -2.87 -1.29
CA LYS A 284 26.14 -3.68 -0.69
C LYS A 284 25.62 -4.63 0.39
N THR A 285 24.56 -4.27 1.12
CA THR A 285 23.98 -5.07 2.21
C THR A 285 22.77 -5.92 1.82
N GLY A 286 22.24 -5.74 0.60
CA GLY A 286 21.08 -6.49 0.09
C GLY A 286 19.73 -5.89 0.50
N ILE A 287 19.70 -4.61 0.90
CA ILE A 287 18.47 -3.89 1.23
C ILE A 287 17.84 -3.34 -0.07
N GLU A 288 16.56 -3.65 -0.29
CA GLU A 288 15.77 -3.19 -1.44
C GLU A 288 15.27 -1.77 -1.22
N ILE A 289 15.47 -0.88 -2.20
CA ILE A 289 14.85 0.45 -2.22
C ILE A 289 13.64 0.39 -3.15
N VAL A 290 12.44 0.42 -2.55
CA VAL A 290 11.13 0.30 -3.23
C VAL A 290 10.89 1.48 -4.18
N THR A 291 11.19 2.68 -3.68
CA THR A 291 10.95 3.93 -4.38
C THR A 291 11.83 5.03 -3.78
N ARG A 292 12.40 5.85 -4.65
CA ARG A 292 13.01 7.13 -4.34
C ARG A 292 12.06 8.20 -4.86
N GLN A 293 11.65 9.12 -4.00
CA GLN A 293 10.84 10.29 -4.36
C GLN A 293 11.60 11.56 -4.02
N SER A 294 11.51 12.56 -4.90
CA SER A 294 12.19 13.84 -4.75
C SER A 294 11.23 15.00 -4.99
N PHE A 295 11.25 16.02 -4.14
CA PHE A 295 10.43 17.22 -4.29
C PHE A 295 11.26 18.50 -4.13
N LEU A 296 10.71 19.62 -4.63
CA LEU A 296 11.32 20.96 -4.50
C LEU A 296 10.65 21.77 -3.38
N SER A 297 9.32 21.89 -3.40
CA SER A 297 8.57 22.80 -2.51
C SER A 297 7.27 22.22 -1.94
N ASP A 298 6.58 21.39 -2.73
CA ASP A 298 5.38 20.64 -2.36
C ASP A 298 5.68 19.13 -2.29
N PRO A 299 5.53 18.47 -1.13
CA PRO A 299 5.75 17.03 -0.99
C PRO A 299 4.50 16.16 -1.29
N SER A 300 3.32 16.75 -1.55
CA SER A 300 2.03 16.05 -1.56
C SER A 300 1.99 14.82 -2.48
N ASP A 301 2.39 14.96 -3.75
CA ASP A 301 2.40 13.83 -4.69
C ASP A 301 3.51 12.81 -4.40
N ALA A 302 4.63 13.24 -3.78
CA ALA A 302 5.70 12.33 -3.35
C ALA A 302 5.22 11.44 -2.19
N VAL A 303 4.59 12.02 -1.16
CA VAL A 303 4.02 11.30 -0.01
C VAL A 303 2.87 10.39 -0.46
N ARG A 304 2.02 10.86 -1.37
CA ARG A 304 0.96 10.06 -2.02
C ARG A 304 1.51 8.84 -2.76
N ASN A 305 2.68 8.96 -3.40
CA ASN A 305 3.35 7.85 -4.07
C ASN A 305 4.00 6.85 -3.11
N LEU A 306 4.50 7.28 -1.95
CA LEU A 306 4.94 6.35 -0.90
C LEU A 306 3.81 5.41 -0.47
N ARG A 307 2.61 5.97 -0.21
CA ARG A 307 1.41 5.17 0.14
C ARG A 307 1.02 4.18 -0.96
N ARG A 308 1.19 4.53 -2.23
CA ARG A 308 0.87 3.66 -3.38
C ARG A 308 1.82 2.45 -3.53
N GLN A 309 2.98 2.45 -2.88
CA GLN A 309 4.02 1.42 -3.05
C GLN A 309 4.18 0.49 -1.82
N ASP A 310 3.29 0.60 -0.83
CA ASP A 310 3.43 -0.06 0.48
C ASP A 310 4.81 0.23 1.11
N ALA A 311 5.19 1.52 1.14
CA ALA A 311 6.41 2.00 1.77
C ALA A 311 6.17 2.16 3.29
N ARG A 312 6.88 1.35 4.09
CA ARG A 312 6.69 1.28 5.55
C ARG A 312 7.87 1.82 6.35
N VAL A 313 9.09 1.48 5.96
CA VAL A 313 10.32 2.06 6.51
C VAL A 313 10.80 3.14 5.55
N ILE A 314 10.80 4.40 5.98
CA ILE A 314 10.98 5.57 5.11
C ILE A 314 12.12 6.44 5.64
N VAL A 315 13.06 6.82 4.77
CA VAL A 315 14.17 7.74 5.08
C VAL A 315 13.88 9.12 4.50
N GLY A 316 13.66 10.10 5.37
CA GLY A 316 13.42 11.51 5.04
C GLY A 316 14.71 12.34 5.09
N LEU A 317 14.99 13.08 4.01
CA LEU A 317 16.18 13.92 3.87
C LEU A 317 15.82 15.30 3.28
N PHE A 318 15.56 16.26 4.16
CA PHE A 318 15.05 17.59 3.83
C PHE A 318 15.34 18.58 4.97
N TYR A 319 15.18 19.89 4.74
CA TYR A 319 15.30 20.91 5.79
C TYR A 319 14.02 21.03 6.64
N VAL A 320 14.10 21.63 7.84
CA VAL A 320 13.03 21.61 8.85
C VAL A 320 11.67 22.17 8.38
N VAL A 321 11.68 23.23 7.55
CA VAL A 321 10.46 23.81 6.93
C VAL A 321 9.77 22.80 5.99
N ALA A 322 10.57 22.06 5.21
CA ALA A 322 10.08 20.99 4.35
C ALA A 322 9.65 19.76 5.17
N ALA A 323 10.33 19.48 6.29
CA ALA A 323 9.96 18.41 7.21
C ALA A 323 8.53 18.61 7.77
N ARG A 324 8.19 19.84 8.20
CA ARG A 324 6.83 20.15 8.68
C ARG A 324 5.76 19.95 7.61
N ARG A 325 6.04 20.34 6.36
CA ARG A 325 5.13 20.10 5.22
C ARG A 325 4.96 18.62 4.90
N VAL A 326 6.05 17.84 4.91
CA VAL A 326 6.01 16.38 4.75
C VAL A 326 5.16 15.75 5.85
N LEU A 327 5.36 16.17 7.11
CA LEU A 327 4.66 15.60 8.27
C LEU A 327 3.14 15.84 8.23
N CYS A 328 2.70 17.02 7.80
CA CYS A 328 1.28 17.32 7.59
C CYS A 328 0.67 16.45 6.48
N GLU A 329 1.37 16.21 5.37
CA GLU A 329 0.93 15.29 4.32
C GLU A 329 0.97 13.82 4.78
N VAL A 330 1.91 13.43 5.66
CA VAL A 330 1.97 12.11 6.31
C VAL A 330 0.75 11.89 7.22
N TYR A 331 0.34 12.92 7.96
CA TYR A 331 -0.91 12.91 8.74
C TYR A 331 -2.13 12.74 7.83
N LYS A 332 -2.29 13.61 6.81
CA LYS A 332 -3.41 13.57 5.85
C LYS A 332 -3.52 12.23 5.12
N HIS A 333 -2.39 11.62 4.78
CA HIS A 333 -2.34 10.31 4.11
C HIS A 333 -2.27 9.11 5.07
N LYS A 334 -2.29 9.31 6.40
CA LYS A 334 -2.23 8.27 7.45
C LYS A 334 -1.06 7.28 7.25
N LEU A 335 0.16 7.84 7.11
CA LEU A 335 1.44 7.13 6.94
C LEU A 335 2.27 7.10 8.24
N TYR A 336 1.63 6.94 9.40
CA TYR A 336 2.26 6.98 10.72
C TYR A 336 1.67 5.92 11.67
N GLY A 337 2.19 5.83 12.89
CA GLY A 337 1.77 4.85 13.90
C GLY A 337 2.35 3.44 13.67
N LYS A 338 1.79 2.43 14.33
CA LYS A 338 2.31 1.04 14.45
C LYS A 338 2.79 0.34 13.16
N SER A 339 2.36 0.81 11.99
CA SER A 339 2.56 0.18 10.68
C SER A 339 3.72 0.79 9.89
N TYR A 340 4.31 1.91 10.35
CA TYR A 340 5.29 2.72 9.64
C TYR A 340 6.46 3.12 10.57
N VAL A 341 7.63 3.38 9.99
CA VAL A 341 8.80 3.94 10.67
C VAL A 341 9.41 5.02 9.80
N TRP A 342 9.56 6.22 10.35
CA TRP A 342 10.24 7.34 9.71
C TRP A 342 11.62 7.55 10.33
N PHE A 343 12.62 7.70 9.47
CA PHE A 343 13.92 8.26 9.82
C PHE A 343 13.97 9.73 9.40
N PHE A 344 14.17 10.63 10.36
CA PHE A 344 14.49 12.04 10.14
C PHE A 344 15.97 12.32 10.46
N ILE A 345 16.42 13.56 10.26
CA ILE A 345 17.77 14.02 10.63
C ILE A 345 17.69 14.68 12.01
N GLY A 346 18.63 14.37 12.91
CA GLY A 346 18.53 14.75 14.32
C GLY A 346 18.94 16.18 14.68
N TRP A 347 19.46 16.99 13.75
CA TRP A 347 19.95 18.35 14.05
C TRP A 347 18.83 19.41 14.18
N TYR A 348 17.56 19.02 14.02
CA TYR A 348 16.43 19.92 14.21
C TYR A 348 16.24 20.30 15.69
N GLU A 349 15.62 21.45 15.94
CA GLU A 349 15.24 21.91 17.28
C GLU A 349 14.26 20.95 17.99
N ASP A 350 14.31 20.88 19.32
CA ASP A 350 13.28 20.20 20.11
C ASP A 350 11.89 20.83 19.83
N ASN A 351 10.87 19.98 19.64
CA ASN A 351 9.51 20.39 19.24
C ASN A 351 9.40 21.07 17.85
N TRP A 352 10.38 20.91 16.95
CA TRP A 352 10.37 21.52 15.60
C TRP A 352 9.06 21.30 14.80
N PHE A 353 8.32 20.23 15.08
CA PHE A 353 7.08 19.87 14.37
C PHE A 353 5.86 20.69 14.83
N GLU A 354 5.94 21.42 15.95
CA GLU A 354 4.86 22.28 16.46
C GLU A 354 5.10 23.79 16.20
N THR A 355 6.34 24.18 15.90
CA THR A 355 6.71 25.60 15.74
C THR A 355 6.41 26.15 14.34
N ASN A 356 6.18 27.46 14.26
CA ASN A 356 6.02 28.24 13.01
C ASN A 356 4.88 27.84 12.04
N LEU A 357 3.99 26.91 12.41
CA LEU A 357 2.93 26.36 11.53
C LEU A 357 2.11 27.43 10.78
N GLU A 358 1.57 28.42 11.51
CA GLU A 358 0.80 29.54 10.93
C GLU A 358 1.64 30.41 9.98
N ARG A 359 2.91 30.66 10.33
CA ARG A 359 3.84 31.51 9.56
C ARG A 359 4.26 30.84 8.24
N GLU A 360 4.31 29.52 8.21
CA GLU A 360 4.73 28.72 7.05
C GLU A 360 3.55 28.29 6.15
N GLY A 361 2.32 28.59 6.56
CA GLY A 361 1.09 28.28 5.83
C GLY A 361 0.69 26.81 5.89
N ILE A 362 0.96 26.13 7.00
CA ILE A 362 0.66 24.70 7.19
C ILE A 362 -0.77 24.52 7.70
N GLU A 363 -1.53 23.63 7.06
CA GLU A 363 -2.96 23.41 7.35
C GLU A 363 -3.23 22.52 8.57
N CYS A 364 -2.25 21.71 9.00
CA CYS A 364 -2.41 20.78 10.12
C CYS A 364 -2.17 21.46 11.47
N THR A 365 -2.91 21.03 12.50
CA THR A 365 -2.74 21.51 13.89
C THR A 365 -1.57 20.83 14.60
N ALA A 366 -1.07 21.44 15.70
CA ALA A 366 0.06 20.90 16.46
C ALA A 366 -0.17 19.48 17.00
N GLU A 367 -1.40 19.17 17.45
CA GLU A 367 -1.75 17.81 17.92
C GLU A 367 -1.70 16.77 16.78
N GLU A 368 -2.14 17.13 15.57
CA GLU A 368 -2.08 16.26 14.39
C GLU A 368 -0.64 16.06 13.90
N MET A 369 0.20 17.09 14.04
CA MET A 369 1.64 17.02 13.78
C MET A 369 2.35 16.11 14.80
N ARG A 370 2.00 16.21 16.10
CA ARG A 370 2.49 15.33 17.16
C ARG A 370 2.08 13.87 16.93
N GLU A 371 0.81 13.61 16.59
CA GLU A 371 0.31 12.27 16.27
C GLU A 371 1.06 11.62 15.09
N ALA A 372 1.45 12.42 14.09
CA ALA A 372 2.23 11.94 12.95
C ALA A 372 3.74 11.83 13.20
N ALA A 373 4.28 12.57 14.17
CA ALA A 373 5.69 12.51 14.58
C ALA A 373 5.99 11.33 15.52
N GLU A 374 5.00 10.83 16.25
CA GLU A 374 5.22 9.88 17.34
C GLU A 374 5.91 8.58 16.89
N GLY A 375 6.94 8.17 17.64
CA GLY A 375 7.71 6.96 17.39
C GLY A 375 8.79 7.07 16.30
N HIS A 376 8.96 8.23 15.63
CA HIS A 376 10.00 8.39 14.60
C HIS A 376 11.42 8.29 15.17
N LEU A 377 12.36 7.86 14.33
CA LEU A 377 13.79 7.75 14.66
C LEU A 377 14.58 8.94 14.10
N THR A 378 15.55 9.43 14.85
CA THR A 378 16.53 10.41 14.37
C THR A 378 17.94 9.81 14.34
N THR A 379 18.78 10.39 13.48
CA THR A 379 20.22 10.11 13.42
C THR A 379 20.97 11.43 13.35
N GLU A 380 21.89 11.65 14.28
CA GLU A 380 22.70 12.88 14.41
C GLU A 380 24.17 12.53 14.64
N ALA A 381 25.10 13.44 14.37
CA ALA A 381 26.52 13.26 14.67
C ALA A 381 26.90 14.15 15.85
N LEU A 382 27.62 13.63 16.84
CA LEU A 382 27.82 14.34 18.11
C LEU A 382 28.54 15.70 17.95
N MET A 383 27.77 16.78 18.15
CA MET A 383 28.28 18.16 18.17
C MET A 383 28.70 18.63 19.57
N TRP A 384 28.21 17.99 20.63
CA TRP A 384 28.54 18.29 22.03
C TRP A 384 29.10 17.06 22.76
N ASN A 385 30.15 17.24 23.57
CA ASN A 385 30.64 16.18 24.46
C ASN A 385 29.56 15.80 25.49
N GLN A 386 29.12 14.54 25.44
CA GLN A 386 28.10 13.97 26.33
C GLN A 386 28.58 13.79 27.78
N ASN A 387 29.90 13.81 28.03
CA ASN A 387 30.46 13.70 29.36
C ASN A 387 30.67 15.10 29.98
N SER A 388 29.61 15.66 30.56
CA SER A 388 29.57 17.01 31.13
C SER A 388 30.59 17.27 32.25
N ASN A 389 31.11 16.22 32.90
CA ASN A 389 32.12 16.34 33.96
C ASN A 389 33.57 16.29 33.43
N GLN A 390 33.77 16.18 32.11
CA GLN A 390 35.09 16.01 31.52
C GLN A 390 35.70 17.36 31.12
N THR A 391 36.85 17.69 31.71
CA THR A 391 37.62 18.86 31.30
C THR A 391 38.27 18.66 29.93
N THR A 392 38.11 19.65 29.06
CA THR A 392 38.63 19.70 27.69
C THR A 392 39.97 20.43 27.64
N ILE A 393 40.57 20.56 26.45
CA ILE A 393 41.89 21.20 26.29
C ILE A 393 41.95 22.67 26.75
N SER A 394 40.82 23.37 26.79
CA SER A 394 40.71 24.74 27.32
C SER A 394 40.70 24.83 28.86
N GLY A 395 40.66 23.69 29.55
CA GLY A 395 40.49 23.59 31.00
C GLY A 395 39.03 23.62 31.47
N MET A 396 38.07 23.80 30.55
CA MET A 396 36.63 23.88 30.82
C MET A 396 35.90 22.57 30.50
N THR A 397 34.75 22.35 31.10
CA THR A 397 33.76 21.35 30.67
C THR A 397 32.90 21.86 29.50
N SER A 398 32.09 20.98 28.90
CA SER A 398 31.08 21.39 27.91
C SER A 398 29.96 22.25 28.52
N GLU A 399 29.68 22.12 29.81
CA GLU A 399 28.70 22.96 30.53
C GLU A 399 29.23 24.36 30.83
N ASP A 400 30.50 24.50 31.23
CA ASP A 400 31.14 25.81 31.42
C ASP A 400 31.16 26.61 30.10
N PHE A 401 31.46 25.93 28.97
CA PHE A 401 31.35 26.55 27.64
C PHE A 401 29.90 26.94 27.33
N ARG A 402 28.92 26.06 27.60
CA ARG A 402 27.49 26.36 27.37
C ARG A 402 27.04 27.60 28.14
N PHE A 403 27.49 27.76 29.38
CA PHE A 403 27.25 28.96 30.18
C PHE A 403 27.88 30.21 29.55
N ARG A 404 29.17 30.18 29.21
CA ARG A 404 29.88 31.31 28.57
C ARG A 404 29.29 31.71 27.21
N LEU A 405 28.88 30.74 26.40
CA LEU A 405 28.21 31.00 25.11
C LEU A 405 26.87 31.71 25.32
N ASN A 406 26.08 31.28 26.31
CA ASN A 406 24.81 31.92 26.65
C ASN A 406 24.98 33.35 27.19
N GLU A 407 26.05 33.64 27.93
CA GLU A 407 26.37 35.03 28.31
C GLU A 407 26.74 35.89 27.09
N ALA A 408 27.63 35.40 26.21
CA ALA A 408 27.98 36.11 24.98
C ALA A 408 26.76 36.35 24.05
N LEU A 409 25.82 35.41 23.98
CA LEU A 409 24.59 35.56 23.21
C LEU A 409 23.58 36.52 23.86
N ARG A 410 23.51 36.60 25.19
CA ARG A 410 22.75 37.67 25.88
C ARG A 410 23.34 39.05 25.59
N GLU A 411 24.67 39.19 25.60
CA GLU A 411 25.34 40.46 25.23
C GLU A 411 25.10 40.85 23.76
N ALA A 412 25.01 39.86 22.87
CA ALA A 412 24.60 40.05 21.47
C ALA A 412 23.08 40.33 21.28
N GLY A 413 22.27 40.22 22.34
CA GLY A 413 20.84 40.60 22.34
C GLY A 413 19.82 39.48 22.12
N TYR A 414 20.22 38.21 22.25
CA TYR A 414 19.30 37.05 22.09
C TYR A 414 18.52 36.71 23.37
N ASP A 415 17.25 36.30 23.21
CA ASP A 415 16.28 35.98 24.30
C ASP A 415 16.50 34.57 24.90
N ILE A 416 17.76 34.30 25.30
CA ILE A 416 18.21 32.98 25.81
C ILE A 416 17.43 32.56 27.07
N ASP A 417 16.97 33.50 27.88
CA ASP A 417 16.22 33.25 29.12
C ASP A 417 14.80 32.69 28.88
N ARG A 418 14.36 32.61 27.61
CA ARG A 418 13.16 31.90 27.16
C ARG A 418 13.46 30.68 26.27
N GLU A 419 14.67 30.14 26.36
CA GLU A 419 15.14 28.98 25.59
C GLU A 419 15.13 29.22 24.06
N LYS A 420 15.18 30.49 23.63
CA LYS A 420 15.21 30.91 22.23
C LYS A 420 16.63 31.10 21.74
N PHE A 421 17.27 29.98 21.41
CA PHE A 421 18.61 29.95 20.81
C PHE A 421 18.57 30.41 19.34
N PRO A 422 19.61 31.09 18.83
CA PRO A 422 19.73 31.42 17.41
C PRO A 422 20.21 30.22 16.56
N GLU A 423 20.12 30.35 15.24
CA GLU A 423 20.71 29.38 14.32
C GLU A 423 22.21 29.18 14.58
N GLY A 424 22.70 27.95 14.39
CA GLY A 424 24.10 27.60 14.61
C GLY A 424 24.47 27.29 16.06
N TYR A 425 23.53 27.33 17.01
CA TYR A 425 23.83 27.10 18.43
C TYR A 425 24.29 25.67 18.72
N GLN A 426 23.80 24.66 17.98
CA GLN A 426 24.28 23.27 18.13
C GLN A 426 25.67 23.09 17.52
N GLU A 427 25.97 23.84 16.46
CA GLU A 427 27.24 23.82 15.73
C GLU A 427 28.32 24.72 16.37
N ALA A 428 27.95 25.56 17.35
CA ALA A 428 28.85 26.49 18.02
C ALA A 428 30.12 25.83 18.64
N PRO A 429 30.05 24.64 19.28
CA PRO A 429 31.25 23.90 19.70
C PRO A 429 32.20 23.54 18.55
N LEU A 430 31.67 23.30 17.34
CA LEU A 430 32.46 22.96 16.16
C LEU A 430 33.27 24.15 15.64
N ALA A 431 32.76 25.38 15.83
CA ALA A 431 33.47 26.63 15.54
C ALA A 431 34.52 26.96 16.62
N TYR A 432 34.18 26.76 17.90
CA TYR A 432 35.13 26.88 19.02
C TYR A 432 36.32 25.91 18.84
N ASP A 433 36.03 24.62 18.60
CA ASP A 433 37.06 23.60 18.39
C ASP A 433 37.82 23.78 17.06
N ALA A 434 37.24 24.42 16.05
CA ALA A 434 37.97 24.76 14.82
C ALA A 434 39.12 25.74 15.10
N VAL A 435 38.87 26.79 15.91
CA VAL A 435 39.94 27.74 16.32
C VAL A 435 41.02 27.03 17.14
N TRP A 436 40.66 26.12 18.05
CA TRP A 436 41.63 25.31 18.78
C TRP A 436 42.45 24.40 17.86
N ALA A 437 41.83 23.74 16.89
CA ALA A 437 42.54 22.90 15.92
C ALA A 437 43.57 23.72 15.10
N VAL A 438 43.21 24.96 14.71
CA VAL A 438 44.13 25.89 14.02
C VAL A 438 45.29 26.30 14.94
N ALA A 439 45.02 26.67 16.19
CA ALA A 439 46.05 27.09 17.13
C ALA A 439 47.07 25.96 17.43
N LEU A 440 46.59 24.73 17.64
CA LEU A 440 47.43 23.55 17.85
C LEU A 440 48.26 23.20 16.60
N ALA A 441 47.66 23.28 15.42
CA ALA A 441 48.37 23.05 14.16
C ALA A 441 49.45 24.12 13.92
N PHE A 442 49.15 25.39 14.18
CA PHE A 442 50.14 26.47 14.09
C PHE A 442 51.28 26.30 15.10
N ASN A 443 51.01 25.86 16.34
CA ASN A 443 52.06 25.58 17.33
C ASN A 443 53.03 24.48 16.87
N LYS A 444 52.49 23.32 16.45
CA LYS A 444 53.28 22.23 15.84
C LYS A 444 54.08 22.71 14.63
N THR A 445 53.47 23.56 13.80
CA THR A 445 54.13 24.13 12.62
C THR A 445 55.30 25.03 13.04
N MET A 446 55.14 25.86 14.07
CA MET A 446 56.22 26.68 14.63
C MET A 446 57.40 25.81 15.11
N GLU A 447 57.15 24.71 15.82
CA GLU A 447 58.19 23.76 16.24
C GLU A 447 58.95 23.11 15.06
N LYS A 448 58.26 22.89 13.93
CA LYS A 448 58.84 22.35 12.69
C LYS A 448 59.65 23.41 11.93
N LEU A 449 59.13 24.65 11.84
CA LEU A 449 59.74 25.77 11.14
C LEU A 449 60.96 26.34 11.89
N GLN A 450 60.95 26.39 13.22
CA GLN A 450 62.10 26.82 14.04
C GLN A 450 63.35 25.98 13.74
N LYS A 451 63.20 24.66 13.57
CA LYS A 451 64.28 23.73 13.16
C LYS A 451 64.82 24.02 11.76
N SER A 452 64.07 24.74 10.92
CA SER A 452 64.46 25.22 9.60
C SER A 452 64.90 26.69 9.57
N GLY A 453 64.92 27.39 10.70
CA GLY A 453 65.18 28.85 10.75
C GLY A 453 64.06 29.72 10.14
N LEU A 454 62.84 29.19 10.03
CA LEU A 454 61.67 29.87 9.45
C LEU A 454 60.62 30.19 10.52
N SER A 455 59.71 31.11 10.19
CA SER A 455 58.54 31.48 10.98
C SER A 455 57.26 31.40 10.15
N LEU A 456 56.10 31.27 10.80
CA LEU A 456 54.78 31.41 10.14
C LEU A 456 54.64 32.76 9.43
N LYS A 457 55.30 33.81 9.92
CA LYS A 457 55.39 35.13 9.25
C LYS A 457 56.06 35.10 7.87
N ASN A 458 56.75 34.01 7.50
CA ASN A 458 57.32 33.81 6.16
C ASN A 458 56.33 33.13 5.18
N PHE A 459 55.06 32.93 5.57
CA PHE A 459 54.03 32.45 4.67
C PHE A 459 53.67 33.51 3.62
N THR A 460 53.61 33.06 2.37
CA THR A 460 53.00 33.78 1.24
C THR A 460 52.08 32.80 0.52
N TYR A 461 51.09 33.29 -0.22
CA TYR A 461 50.20 32.43 -1.02
C TYR A 461 50.93 31.62 -2.13
N THR A 462 52.22 31.88 -2.36
CA THR A 462 53.10 31.11 -3.26
C THR A 462 53.98 30.08 -2.51
N ASN A 463 54.07 30.15 -1.18
CA ASN A 463 54.96 29.32 -0.36
C ASN A 463 54.30 27.98 -0.02
N LYS A 464 54.28 27.06 -1.00
CA LYS A 464 53.74 25.72 -0.81
C LYS A 464 54.38 24.95 0.35
N LYS A 465 55.67 25.12 0.65
CA LYS A 465 56.33 24.38 1.76
C LYS A 465 55.64 24.66 3.09
N ILE A 466 55.38 25.93 3.43
CA ILE A 466 54.71 26.26 4.69
C ILE A 466 53.24 25.80 4.67
N ALA A 467 52.57 25.80 3.51
CA ALA A 467 51.23 25.23 3.37
C ALA A 467 51.20 23.71 3.63
N ASP A 468 52.15 22.95 3.07
CA ASP A 468 52.30 21.51 3.29
C ASP A 468 52.65 21.22 4.77
N ASP A 469 53.53 22.03 5.39
CA ASP A 469 53.87 21.94 6.82
C ASP A 469 52.62 22.16 7.72
N ILE A 470 51.76 23.13 7.38
CA ILE A 470 50.47 23.37 8.08
C ILE A 470 49.49 22.22 7.82
N TYR A 471 49.41 21.69 6.60
CA TYR A 471 48.54 20.56 6.25
C TYR A 471 48.86 19.32 7.08
N GLU A 472 50.14 18.95 7.20
CA GLU A 472 50.59 17.85 8.07
C GLU A 472 50.24 18.12 9.56
N ALA A 473 50.37 19.37 10.00
CA ALA A 473 50.05 19.75 11.37
C ALA A 473 48.54 19.65 11.68
N ILE A 474 47.66 20.04 10.76
CA ILE A 474 46.20 19.86 10.90
C ILE A 474 45.86 18.36 10.84
N ASN A 475 46.35 17.63 9.84
CA ASN A 475 46.06 16.20 9.65
C ASN A 475 46.51 15.33 10.84
N SER A 476 47.58 15.72 11.55
CA SER A 476 48.07 15.05 12.75
C SER A 476 47.44 15.54 14.06
N THR A 477 46.47 16.47 14.02
CA THR A 477 45.87 17.06 15.22
C THR A 477 44.71 16.22 15.73
N SER A 478 44.85 15.78 16.98
CA SER A 478 43.87 15.02 17.74
C SER A 478 43.84 15.56 19.17
N PHE A 479 42.68 16.00 19.65
CA PHE A 479 42.50 16.53 21.01
C PHE A 479 41.05 16.36 21.50
N LEU A 480 40.84 16.51 22.81
CA LEU A 480 39.51 16.60 23.40
C LEU A 480 39.05 18.07 23.44
N GLY A 481 38.12 18.41 22.55
CA GLY A 481 37.45 19.70 22.50
C GLY A 481 36.07 19.67 23.16
N VAL A 482 35.34 20.78 23.04
CA VAL A 482 33.98 20.93 23.58
C VAL A 482 32.99 20.01 22.86
N SER A 483 33.20 19.78 21.57
CA SER A 483 32.43 18.84 20.75
C SER A 483 32.75 17.36 21.01
N GLY A 484 33.70 17.06 21.90
CA GLY A 484 34.23 15.73 22.18
C GLY A 484 35.59 15.51 21.53
N LEU A 485 35.89 14.29 21.08
CA LEU A 485 37.14 14.04 20.36
C LEU A 485 37.11 14.75 19.01
N VAL A 486 38.17 15.51 18.71
CA VAL A 486 38.39 16.20 17.44
C VAL A 486 39.59 15.55 16.77
N ALA A 487 39.34 14.82 15.68
CA ALA A 487 40.34 14.21 14.81
C ALA A 487 39.80 14.15 13.38
N PHE A 488 40.69 14.25 12.39
CA PHE A 488 40.32 14.27 10.97
C PHE A 488 40.63 12.94 10.27
N SER A 489 39.76 12.56 9.34
CA SER A 489 39.98 11.43 8.44
C SER A 489 40.96 11.79 7.31
N SER A 490 41.41 10.79 6.54
CA SER A 490 42.19 11.02 5.32
C SER A 490 41.44 11.88 4.27
N GLN A 491 40.11 11.92 4.32
CA GLN A 491 39.27 12.79 3.49
C GLN A 491 39.15 14.23 4.03
N GLY A 492 39.60 14.49 5.25
CA GLY A 492 39.54 15.82 5.91
C GLY A 492 38.30 16.04 6.76
N ASP A 493 37.41 15.05 6.82
CA ASP A 493 36.17 15.06 7.60
C ASP A 493 36.45 14.76 9.07
N ARG A 494 35.73 15.40 10.00
CA ARG A 494 35.79 15.03 11.42
C ARG A 494 35.29 13.60 11.63
N ILE A 495 36.06 12.80 12.34
CA ILE A 495 35.64 11.50 12.87
C ILE A 495 34.76 11.75 14.10
N ALA A 496 33.50 11.30 14.05
CA ALA A 496 32.52 11.48 15.13
C ALA A 496 31.61 10.26 15.26
N LEU A 497 31.07 10.04 16.47
CA LEU A 497 30.04 9.04 16.73
C LEU A 497 28.67 9.54 16.25
N THR A 498 27.81 8.63 15.80
CA THR A 498 26.40 8.95 15.50
C THR A 498 25.54 8.67 16.73
N GLN A 499 24.75 9.64 17.20
CA GLN A 499 23.69 9.46 18.20
C GLN A 499 22.41 8.99 17.51
N ILE A 500 21.66 8.11 18.18
CA ILE A 500 20.41 7.51 17.70
C ILE A 500 19.34 7.75 18.76
N GLU A 501 18.22 8.35 18.37
CA GLU A 501 17.14 8.73 19.30
C GLU A 501 15.77 8.42 18.68
N GLN A 502 14.75 8.41 19.53
CA GLN A 502 13.36 8.19 19.14
C GLN A 502 12.46 9.21 19.84
N LEU A 503 11.50 9.80 19.11
CA LEU A 503 10.45 10.61 19.74
C LEU A 503 9.42 9.68 20.40
N TYR A 504 9.15 9.86 21.69
CA TYR A 504 8.07 9.19 22.41
C TYR A 504 7.55 10.09 23.53
N ASP A 505 6.22 10.13 23.77
CA ASP A 505 5.59 11.04 24.74
C ASP A 505 6.02 12.53 24.55
N ASN A 506 6.20 12.97 23.29
CA ASN A 506 6.71 14.30 22.91
C ASN A 506 8.15 14.63 23.39
N HIS A 507 8.97 13.63 23.74
CA HIS A 507 10.38 13.83 24.11
C HIS A 507 11.31 12.90 23.33
N TYR A 508 12.50 13.36 22.96
CA TYR A 508 13.52 12.50 22.36
C TYR A 508 14.21 11.64 23.41
N VAL A 509 14.20 10.33 23.19
CA VAL A 509 14.83 9.32 24.04
C VAL A 509 16.04 8.73 23.32
N LYS A 510 17.23 8.92 23.89
CA LYS A 510 18.48 8.33 23.41
C LYS A 510 18.42 6.81 23.47
N LEU A 511 18.58 6.17 22.30
CA LEU A 511 18.57 4.72 22.13
C LEU A 511 19.99 4.13 22.06
N GLY A 512 20.98 4.89 21.60
CA GLY A 512 22.36 4.39 21.50
C GLY A 512 23.31 5.29 20.72
N TYR A 513 24.55 4.81 20.57
CA TYR A 513 25.60 5.44 19.77
C TYR A 513 26.25 4.43 18.83
N TYR A 514 26.61 4.88 17.63
CA TYR A 514 27.33 4.08 16.64
C TYR A 514 28.69 4.67 16.28
N ASP A 515 29.73 3.84 16.35
CA ASP A 515 31.08 4.12 15.88
C ASP A 515 31.26 3.56 14.46
N THR A 516 31.45 4.46 13.50
CA THR A 516 31.66 4.10 12.08
C THR A 516 33.03 3.50 11.77
N GLN A 517 34.04 3.73 12.62
CA GLN A 517 35.39 3.20 12.46
C GLN A 517 35.53 1.83 13.14
N ALA A 518 34.86 1.62 14.27
CA ALA A 518 34.89 0.36 15.02
C ALA A 518 33.78 -0.64 14.64
N ASP A 519 32.83 -0.26 13.77
CA ASP A 519 31.60 -1.01 13.43
C ASP A 519 30.74 -1.38 14.67
N ASN A 520 30.86 -0.58 15.73
CA ASN A 520 30.34 -0.88 17.05
C ASN A 520 29.05 -0.08 17.35
N LEU A 521 27.96 -0.80 17.61
CA LEU A 521 26.68 -0.23 18.02
C LEU A 521 26.49 -0.42 19.53
N THR A 522 26.65 0.65 20.30
CA THR A 522 26.24 0.65 21.71
C THR A 522 24.75 0.94 21.78
N TRP A 523 23.98 0.05 22.39
CA TRP A 523 22.52 0.10 22.43
C TRP A 523 22.03 0.09 23.88
N LEU A 524 20.99 0.88 24.18
CA LEU A 524 20.49 1.10 25.54
C LEU A 524 19.19 0.34 25.86
N GLU A 525 18.60 -0.35 24.88
CA GLU A 525 17.35 -1.14 25.02
C GLU A 525 16.17 -0.30 25.57
N ARG A 526 15.97 0.87 24.95
CA ARG A 526 14.95 1.86 25.32
C ARG A 526 13.90 2.10 24.23
N GLU A 527 13.99 1.40 23.11
CA GLU A 527 13.05 1.55 21.98
C GLU A 527 11.61 1.25 22.40
N ARG A 528 10.67 2.08 21.94
CA ARG A 528 9.23 1.87 22.13
C ARG A 528 8.54 1.83 20.78
N TRP A 529 7.58 0.91 20.64
CA TRP A 529 6.78 0.78 19.42
C TRP A 529 5.31 0.83 19.78
N VAL A 530 4.53 1.57 18.98
CA VAL A 530 3.08 1.85 19.23
C VAL A 530 2.25 0.56 19.37
N GLY A 531 2.70 -0.56 18.79
CA GLY A 531 2.07 -1.88 18.94
C GLY A 531 2.88 -2.91 19.75
N GLY A 532 3.87 -2.49 20.55
CA GLY A 532 4.75 -3.37 21.34
C GLY A 532 5.70 -4.28 20.53
N LYS A 533 5.60 -4.26 19.21
CA LYS A 533 6.38 -5.05 18.23
C LYS A 533 7.07 -4.12 17.23
N VAL A 534 8.22 -4.54 16.71
CA VAL A 534 8.90 -3.85 15.60
C VAL A 534 7.97 -3.84 14.37
N PRO A 535 7.72 -2.68 13.72
CA PRO A 535 6.89 -2.62 12.50
C PRO A 535 7.51 -3.40 11.32
N PRO A 536 6.71 -4.09 10.48
CA PRO A 536 7.21 -4.86 9.35
C PRO A 536 7.57 -3.99 8.13
N ASP A 537 8.51 -4.46 7.30
CA ASP A 537 9.01 -3.72 6.11
C ASP A 537 8.09 -3.82 4.86
N ARG A 538 7.03 -4.63 4.96
CA ARG A 538 5.98 -4.86 3.96
C ARG A 538 4.71 -5.34 4.67
N THR A 539 3.55 -5.21 4.03
CA THR A 539 2.33 -5.81 4.56
C THR A 539 2.48 -7.34 4.57
N VAL A 540 2.23 -7.96 5.74
CA VAL A 540 2.30 -9.41 5.87
C VAL A 540 1.11 -10.02 5.14
N VAL A 541 1.34 -11.04 4.31
CA VAL A 541 0.25 -11.78 3.65
C VAL A 541 0.10 -13.15 4.30
N VAL A 542 -1.09 -13.41 4.85
CA VAL A 542 -1.47 -14.73 5.39
C VAL A 542 -2.43 -15.40 4.41
N ASN A 543 -2.10 -16.61 3.98
CA ASN A 543 -2.97 -17.41 3.13
C ASN A 543 -4.02 -18.12 4.01
N GLU A 544 -5.31 -18.00 3.67
CA GLU A 544 -6.42 -18.59 4.42
C GLU A 544 -7.30 -19.47 3.52
N LEU A 545 -7.54 -20.71 3.93
CA LEU A 545 -8.35 -21.66 3.17
C LEU A 545 -9.84 -21.40 3.39
N ARG A 546 -10.56 -21.07 2.32
CA ARG A 546 -12.02 -21.09 2.30
C ARG A 546 -12.49 -22.53 2.49
N THR A 547 -13.35 -22.72 3.48
CA THR A 547 -13.87 -24.03 3.93
C THR A 547 -15.38 -23.96 4.12
N VAL A 548 -16.06 -25.12 4.14
CA VAL A 548 -17.52 -25.16 4.31
C VAL A 548 -17.88 -24.75 5.74
N SER A 549 -18.86 -23.85 5.86
CA SER A 549 -19.31 -23.33 7.15
C SER A 549 -19.79 -24.48 8.08
N LEU A 550 -19.20 -24.54 9.28
CA LEU A 550 -19.41 -25.67 10.19
C LEU A 550 -20.89 -25.93 10.56
N PRO A 551 -21.75 -24.91 10.78
CA PRO A 551 -23.17 -25.14 11.01
C PRO A 551 -23.89 -25.78 9.81
N LEU A 552 -23.57 -25.36 8.59
CA LEU A 552 -24.15 -25.93 7.37
C LEU A 552 -23.73 -27.39 7.19
N PHE A 553 -22.45 -27.69 7.35
CA PHE A 553 -21.92 -29.06 7.27
C PHE A 553 -22.56 -29.98 8.32
N ALA A 554 -22.70 -29.51 9.56
CA ALA A 554 -23.34 -30.27 10.64
C ALA A 554 -24.82 -30.56 10.33
N CYS A 555 -25.59 -29.56 9.89
CA CYS A 555 -27.00 -29.71 9.54
C CYS A 555 -27.21 -30.69 8.36
N MET A 556 -26.44 -30.56 7.28
CA MET A 556 -26.54 -31.46 6.13
C MET A 556 -26.12 -32.90 6.49
N THR A 557 -25.08 -33.05 7.32
CA THR A 557 -24.62 -34.36 7.80
C THR A 557 -25.69 -35.03 8.68
N ALA A 558 -26.35 -34.29 9.57
CA ALA A 558 -27.44 -34.82 10.40
C ALA A 558 -28.63 -35.32 9.55
N LEU A 559 -29.02 -34.58 8.50
CA LEU A 559 -30.05 -35.01 7.54
C LEU A 559 -29.63 -36.27 6.77
N CYS A 560 -28.37 -36.37 6.37
CA CYS A 560 -27.85 -37.57 5.70
C CYS A 560 -27.82 -38.80 6.62
N ILE A 561 -27.42 -38.64 7.89
CA ILE A 561 -27.44 -39.72 8.90
C ILE A 561 -28.88 -40.18 9.16
N ALA A 562 -29.84 -39.26 9.33
CA ALA A 562 -31.26 -39.60 9.46
C ALA A 562 -31.78 -40.35 8.22
N GLY A 563 -31.34 -39.97 7.01
CA GLY A 563 -31.66 -40.66 5.76
C GLY A 563 -31.09 -42.08 5.69
N ILE A 564 -29.85 -42.30 6.14
CA ILE A 564 -29.22 -43.61 6.24
C ILE A 564 -29.95 -44.50 7.24
N LEU A 565 -30.29 -43.98 8.43
CA LEU A 565 -31.04 -44.72 9.45
C LEU A 565 -32.44 -45.11 8.95
N ALA A 566 -33.14 -44.19 8.27
CA ALA A 566 -34.44 -44.49 7.64
C ALA A 566 -34.31 -45.55 6.53
N ALA A 567 -33.28 -45.48 5.68
CA ALA A 567 -33.02 -46.48 4.64
C ALA A 567 -32.72 -47.87 5.24
N ILE A 568 -31.93 -47.95 6.30
CA ILE A 568 -31.64 -49.20 7.03
C ILE A 568 -32.92 -49.76 7.66
N ALA A 569 -33.74 -48.93 8.31
CA ALA A 569 -35.03 -49.37 8.85
C ALA A 569 -35.97 -49.93 7.77
N LEU A 570 -36.01 -49.30 6.58
CA LEU A 570 -36.77 -49.79 5.43
C LEU A 570 -36.18 -51.09 4.83
N ILE A 571 -34.86 -51.29 4.86
CA ILE A 571 -34.22 -52.57 4.51
C ILE A 571 -34.67 -53.67 5.48
N VAL A 572 -34.61 -53.41 6.79
CA VAL A 572 -35.04 -54.37 7.83
C VAL A 572 -36.52 -54.71 7.70
N PHE A 573 -37.40 -53.72 7.53
CA PHE A 573 -38.83 -53.90 7.26
C PHE A 573 -39.10 -54.78 6.03
N ASN A 574 -38.39 -54.52 4.93
CA ASN A 574 -38.48 -55.27 3.67
C ASN A 574 -38.02 -56.74 3.84
N ILE A 575 -36.96 -56.99 4.62
CA ILE A 575 -36.46 -58.33 4.93
C ILE A 575 -37.44 -59.10 5.83
N ILE A 576 -37.90 -58.51 6.94
CA ILE A 576 -38.83 -59.14 7.89
C ILE A 576 -40.14 -59.51 7.19
N HIS A 577 -40.73 -58.58 6.44
CA HIS A 577 -42.02 -58.78 5.79
C HIS A 577 -41.93 -59.35 4.36
N ARG A 578 -40.76 -59.90 3.95
CA ARG A 578 -40.54 -60.51 2.61
C ARG A 578 -41.50 -61.65 2.24
N HIS A 579 -42.25 -62.18 3.21
CA HIS A 579 -43.26 -63.23 3.02
C HIS A 579 -44.69 -62.67 2.77
N ARG A 580 -44.89 -61.34 2.81
CA ARG A 580 -46.16 -60.66 2.48
C ARG A 580 -46.34 -60.55 0.97
N ARG A 581 -47.59 -60.73 0.50
CA ARG A 581 -48.00 -60.61 -0.90
C ARG A 581 -47.55 -59.28 -1.53
N VAL A 582 -47.87 -58.15 -0.87
CA VAL A 582 -47.53 -56.78 -1.28
C VAL A 582 -46.02 -56.60 -1.56
N ILE A 583 -45.16 -57.12 -0.68
CA ILE A 583 -43.71 -56.94 -0.79
C ILE A 583 -43.11 -57.90 -1.83
N GLN A 584 -43.56 -59.15 -1.90
CA GLN A 584 -43.10 -60.11 -2.91
C GLN A 584 -43.35 -59.62 -4.34
N TRP A 585 -44.54 -59.08 -4.60
CA TRP A 585 -44.93 -58.58 -5.93
C TRP A 585 -44.20 -57.28 -6.29
N SER A 586 -43.73 -56.52 -5.30
CA SER A 586 -42.83 -55.37 -5.49
C SER A 586 -41.35 -55.75 -5.71
N HIS A 587 -41.00 -57.03 -5.62
CA HIS A 587 -39.64 -57.57 -5.76
C HIS A 587 -38.66 -57.03 -4.71
N PRO A 588 -38.57 -57.70 -3.53
CA PRO A 588 -37.81 -57.20 -2.38
C PRO A 588 -36.34 -56.98 -2.69
N ALA A 589 -35.74 -57.80 -3.57
CA ALA A 589 -34.37 -57.66 -4.06
C ALA A 589 -34.07 -56.28 -4.67
N CYS A 590 -34.89 -55.81 -5.62
CA CYS A 590 -34.72 -54.50 -6.24
C CYS A 590 -34.92 -53.38 -5.21
N ASN A 591 -35.94 -53.51 -4.34
CA ASN A 591 -36.19 -52.56 -3.25
C ASN A 591 -34.98 -52.44 -2.29
N THR A 592 -34.30 -53.55 -1.96
CA THR A 592 -33.11 -53.54 -1.11
C THR A 592 -31.91 -52.90 -1.81
N VAL A 593 -31.61 -53.28 -3.06
CA VAL A 593 -30.50 -52.67 -3.85
C VAL A 593 -30.69 -51.16 -4.00
N MET A 594 -31.93 -50.71 -4.20
CA MET A 594 -32.27 -49.29 -4.27
C MET A 594 -31.95 -48.54 -2.97
N LEU A 595 -32.35 -49.09 -1.81
CA LEU A 595 -32.06 -48.50 -0.50
C LEU A 595 -30.56 -48.50 -0.19
N CYS A 596 -29.82 -49.55 -0.54
CA CYS A 596 -28.37 -49.56 -0.45
C CYS A 596 -27.74 -48.44 -1.31
N GLY A 597 -28.27 -48.19 -2.51
CA GLY A 597 -27.87 -47.06 -3.34
C GLY A 597 -28.13 -45.72 -2.67
N CYS A 598 -29.30 -45.53 -2.05
CA CYS A 598 -29.61 -44.33 -1.25
C CYS A 598 -28.63 -44.12 -0.09
N CYS A 599 -28.25 -45.17 0.65
CA CYS A 599 -27.23 -45.06 1.70
C CYS A 599 -25.87 -44.57 1.16
N VAL A 600 -25.45 -45.09 0.01
CA VAL A 600 -24.20 -44.65 -0.66
C VAL A 600 -24.31 -43.20 -1.16
N CYS A 601 -25.47 -42.78 -1.67
CA CYS A 601 -25.72 -41.38 -2.03
C CYS A 601 -25.62 -40.44 -0.82
N PHE A 602 -26.26 -40.77 0.32
CA PHE A 602 -26.11 -39.99 1.56
C PHE A 602 -24.65 -39.95 2.04
N GLY A 603 -23.90 -41.06 1.92
CA GLY A 603 -22.46 -41.10 2.18
C GLY A 603 -21.65 -40.16 1.26
N SER A 604 -22.02 -40.06 -0.01
CA SER A 604 -21.38 -39.13 -0.96
C SER A 604 -21.63 -37.66 -0.61
N ALA A 605 -22.82 -37.30 -0.12
CA ALA A 605 -23.13 -35.94 0.33
C ALA A 605 -22.28 -35.54 1.55
N ILE A 606 -22.06 -36.46 2.51
CA ILE A 606 -21.14 -36.22 3.63
C ILE A 606 -19.70 -36.05 3.12
N ALA A 607 -19.23 -36.92 2.22
CA ALA A 607 -17.88 -36.85 1.66
C ALA A 607 -17.60 -35.58 0.82
N LEU A 608 -18.62 -34.95 0.24
CA LEU A 608 -18.50 -33.66 -0.46
C LEU A 608 -18.20 -32.50 0.50
N GLY A 609 -18.70 -32.55 1.74
CA GLY A 609 -18.53 -31.46 2.72
C GLY A 609 -17.27 -31.55 3.58
N VAL A 610 -16.54 -32.67 3.54
CA VAL A 610 -15.21 -32.80 4.17
C VAL A 610 -14.20 -32.05 3.31
N ASP A 611 -13.54 -31.02 3.85
CA ASP A 611 -12.52 -30.19 3.18
C ASP A 611 -11.12 -30.31 3.84
N GLY A 612 -10.15 -29.50 3.40
CA GLY A 612 -8.76 -29.50 3.87
C GLY A 612 -8.57 -29.21 5.36
N ARG A 613 -9.59 -28.74 6.09
CA ARG A 613 -9.58 -28.63 7.57
C ARG A 613 -9.40 -29.99 8.25
N TRP A 614 -9.95 -31.06 7.67
CA TRP A 614 -9.91 -32.40 8.23
C TRP A 614 -8.94 -33.35 7.51
N VAL A 615 -8.54 -33.03 6.28
CA VAL A 615 -7.74 -33.92 5.42
C VAL A 615 -6.47 -33.21 4.95
N GLN A 616 -5.32 -33.71 5.39
CA GLN A 616 -4.01 -33.20 4.97
C GLN A 616 -3.84 -33.25 3.43
N PRO A 617 -3.12 -32.30 2.81
CA PRO A 617 -2.98 -32.20 1.35
C PRO A 617 -2.61 -33.50 0.64
N ASN A 618 -1.70 -34.30 1.22
CA ASN A 618 -1.24 -35.57 0.65
C ASN A 618 -2.35 -36.63 0.48
N HIS A 619 -3.42 -36.54 1.26
CA HIS A 619 -4.56 -37.47 1.22
C HIS A 619 -5.77 -36.91 0.45
N PHE A 620 -5.74 -35.63 0.08
CA PHE A 620 -6.87 -34.92 -0.53
C PHE A 620 -7.27 -35.50 -1.90
N SER A 621 -6.31 -35.94 -2.72
CA SER A 621 -6.61 -36.61 -4.00
C SER A 621 -7.39 -37.92 -3.82
N GLY A 622 -7.16 -38.65 -2.72
CA GLY A 622 -7.94 -39.83 -2.36
C GLY A 622 -9.39 -39.49 -1.99
N LEU A 623 -9.60 -38.36 -1.31
CA LEU A 623 -10.93 -37.80 -1.03
C LEU A 623 -11.64 -37.35 -2.32
N CYS A 624 -10.94 -36.68 -3.24
CA CYS A 624 -11.49 -36.31 -4.55
C CYS A 624 -12.00 -37.54 -5.32
N ALA A 625 -11.20 -38.62 -5.37
CA ALA A 625 -11.64 -39.88 -5.95
C ALA A 625 -12.85 -40.46 -5.20
N ALA A 626 -12.80 -40.54 -3.87
CA ALA A 626 -13.89 -41.10 -3.05
C ALA A 626 -15.24 -40.38 -3.29
N ARG A 627 -15.24 -39.04 -3.35
CA ARG A 627 -16.42 -38.22 -3.68
C ARG A 627 -17.07 -38.66 -5.01
N ALA A 628 -16.26 -38.76 -6.08
CA ALA A 628 -16.75 -39.13 -7.41
C ALA A 628 -17.26 -40.59 -7.47
N TRP A 629 -16.50 -41.53 -6.88
CA TRP A 629 -16.85 -42.95 -6.88
C TRP A 629 -18.13 -43.24 -6.07
N LEU A 630 -18.30 -42.65 -4.87
CA LEU A 630 -19.49 -42.84 -4.06
C LEU A 630 -20.75 -42.31 -4.78
N LEU A 631 -20.71 -41.09 -5.31
CA LEU A 631 -21.86 -40.47 -5.97
C LEU A 631 -22.31 -41.27 -7.20
N ALA A 632 -21.38 -41.65 -8.07
CA ALA A 632 -21.68 -42.38 -9.29
C ALA A 632 -22.26 -43.79 -9.03
N MET A 633 -21.65 -44.53 -8.10
CA MET A 633 -22.06 -45.91 -7.75
C MET A 633 -23.40 -45.92 -7.00
N GLY A 634 -23.59 -45.02 -6.03
CA GLY A 634 -24.85 -44.88 -5.29
C GLY A 634 -26.01 -44.56 -6.22
N PHE A 635 -25.81 -43.62 -7.16
CA PHE A 635 -26.79 -43.28 -8.19
C PHE A 635 -27.17 -44.49 -9.05
N SER A 636 -26.20 -45.26 -9.57
CA SER A 636 -26.51 -46.41 -10.43
C SER A 636 -27.13 -47.59 -9.68
N MET A 637 -26.79 -47.80 -8.40
CA MET A 637 -27.49 -48.76 -7.55
C MET A 637 -28.97 -48.35 -7.35
N ALA A 638 -29.22 -47.08 -7.01
CA ALA A 638 -30.57 -46.56 -6.78
C ALA A 638 -31.40 -46.54 -8.08
N TYR A 639 -30.90 -45.85 -9.11
CA TYR A 639 -31.61 -45.68 -10.38
C TYR A 639 -31.71 -46.98 -11.16
N GLY A 640 -30.63 -47.79 -11.23
CA GLY A 640 -30.63 -49.07 -11.92
C GLY A 640 -31.66 -50.06 -11.35
N ALA A 641 -31.88 -50.05 -10.03
CA ALA A 641 -32.92 -50.86 -9.40
C ALA A 641 -34.34 -50.40 -9.77
N MET A 642 -34.61 -49.08 -9.83
CA MET A 642 -35.88 -48.52 -10.28
C MET A 642 -36.13 -48.80 -11.78
N PHE A 643 -35.13 -48.54 -12.62
CA PHE A 643 -35.13 -48.83 -14.05
C PHE A 643 -35.45 -50.32 -14.32
N THR A 644 -34.77 -51.24 -13.62
CA THR A 644 -34.98 -52.69 -13.78
C THR A 644 -36.42 -53.12 -13.43
N LYS A 645 -37.07 -52.46 -12.47
CA LYS A 645 -38.48 -52.69 -12.16
C LYS A 645 -39.39 -52.27 -13.32
N VAL A 646 -39.22 -51.06 -13.84
CA VAL A 646 -40.06 -50.51 -14.92
C VAL A 646 -39.86 -51.30 -16.22
N TRP A 647 -38.61 -51.59 -16.59
CA TRP A 647 -38.27 -52.44 -17.73
C TRP A 647 -38.95 -53.82 -17.66
N ARG A 648 -39.00 -54.44 -16.48
CA ARG A 648 -39.70 -55.71 -16.28
C ARG A 648 -41.22 -55.59 -16.50
N VAL A 649 -41.85 -54.50 -16.06
CA VAL A 649 -43.28 -54.26 -16.29
C VAL A 649 -43.54 -54.07 -17.78
N HIS A 650 -42.77 -53.20 -18.44
CA HIS A 650 -42.84 -52.98 -19.89
C HIS A 650 -42.69 -54.28 -20.69
N ARG A 651 -41.72 -55.14 -20.34
CA ARG A 651 -41.50 -56.45 -20.99
C ARG A 651 -42.61 -57.47 -20.74
N HIS A 652 -43.40 -57.29 -19.67
CA HIS A 652 -44.56 -58.14 -19.40
C HIS A 652 -45.82 -57.67 -20.17
N THR A 653 -45.93 -56.37 -20.47
CA THR A 653 -47.10 -55.80 -21.17
C THR A 653 -46.97 -55.82 -22.69
N THR A 654 -45.74 -55.88 -23.23
CA THR A 654 -45.46 -55.83 -24.68
C THR A 654 -45.32 -57.18 -25.39
N LYS A 655 -45.39 -58.32 -24.67
CA LYS A 655 -45.21 -59.66 -25.26
C LYS A 655 -46.55 -60.25 -25.76
N PRO A 656 -46.74 -60.56 -27.07
CA PRO A 656 -48.04 -60.93 -27.64
C PRO A 656 -48.44 -62.41 -27.52
N LYS A 657 -47.68 -63.27 -26.82
CA LYS A 657 -48.06 -64.68 -26.58
C LYS A 657 -47.73 -65.14 -25.15
N PRO A 658 -48.63 -65.87 -24.47
CA PRO A 658 -48.41 -66.40 -23.12
C PRO A 658 -47.60 -67.70 -23.17
N GLU A 659 -46.27 -67.57 -23.18
CA GLU A 659 -45.41 -68.70 -22.79
C GLU A 659 -45.72 -69.13 -21.34
N SER A 660 -45.67 -70.44 -21.06
CA SER A 660 -45.90 -71.01 -19.72
C SER A 660 -45.16 -70.24 -18.61
N LYS A 661 -45.79 -70.03 -17.45
CA LYS A 661 -45.34 -69.18 -16.31
C LYS A 661 -43.94 -69.51 -15.73
N LYS A 662 -42.87 -69.34 -16.50
CA LYS A 662 -41.48 -69.45 -16.06
C LYS A 662 -41.11 -68.22 -15.22
N ARG A 663 -41.35 -68.33 -13.90
CA ARG A 663 -40.93 -67.38 -12.86
C ARG A 663 -39.48 -66.93 -13.11
N MET A 664 -39.31 -65.66 -13.51
CA MET A 664 -37.99 -65.13 -13.87
C MET A 664 -37.04 -65.20 -12.67
N HIS A 665 -35.94 -65.93 -12.82
CA HIS A 665 -35.00 -66.20 -11.74
C HIS A 665 -34.30 -64.91 -11.28
N GLY A 666 -34.15 -64.72 -9.97
CA GLY A 666 -33.78 -63.42 -9.36
C GLY A 666 -32.45 -62.85 -9.87
N TRP A 667 -31.48 -63.71 -10.18
CA TRP A 667 -30.20 -63.35 -10.80
C TRP A 667 -30.32 -62.40 -12.01
N LYS A 668 -31.36 -62.58 -12.85
CA LYS A 668 -31.58 -61.77 -14.07
C LYS A 668 -32.00 -60.32 -13.80
N LEU A 669 -32.24 -59.95 -12.54
CA LEU A 669 -32.44 -58.57 -12.11
C LEU A 669 -31.09 -57.92 -11.76
N TYR A 670 -30.25 -58.64 -10.98
CA TYR A 670 -28.91 -58.20 -10.61
C TYR A 670 -27.99 -58.01 -11.83
N THR A 671 -28.14 -58.80 -12.89
CA THR A 671 -27.37 -58.61 -14.13
C THR A 671 -27.63 -57.28 -14.83
N MET A 672 -28.82 -56.68 -14.70
CA MET A 672 -29.13 -55.38 -15.33
C MET A 672 -28.54 -54.21 -14.53
N VAL A 673 -28.66 -54.25 -13.20
CA VAL A 673 -28.02 -53.24 -12.32
C VAL A 673 -26.50 -53.35 -12.38
N GLY A 674 -25.97 -54.58 -12.36
CA GLY A 674 -24.54 -54.86 -12.52
C GLY A 674 -23.96 -54.35 -13.84
N GLY A 675 -24.72 -54.43 -14.94
CA GLY A 675 -24.31 -53.85 -16.23
C GLY A 675 -24.08 -52.34 -16.15
N LEU A 676 -24.99 -51.59 -15.53
CA LEU A 676 -24.85 -50.13 -15.36
C LEU A 676 -23.66 -49.77 -14.45
N LEU A 677 -23.42 -50.56 -13.40
CA LEU A 677 -22.29 -50.38 -12.49
C LEU A 677 -20.94 -50.72 -13.14
N ILE A 678 -20.88 -51.74 -13.99
CA ILE A 678 -19.66 -52.08 -14.75
C ILE A 678 -19.25 -50.92 -15.67
N VAL A 679 -20.22 -50.23 -16.29
CA VAL A 679 -19.93 -49.04 -17.10
C VAL A 679 -19.39 -47.88 -16.25
N ASP A 680 -19.96 -47.61 -15.06
CA ASP A 680 -19.42 -46.60 -14.15
C ASP A 680 -18.00 -46.92 -13.69
N VAL A 681 -17.77 -48.16 -13.23
CA VAL A 681 -16.45 -48.62 -12.80
C VAL A 681 -15.42 -48.51 -13.93
N ALA A 682 -15.81 -48.83 -15.17
CA ALA A 682 -14.93 -48.71 -16.33
C ALA A 682 -14.58 -47.23 -16.65
N ILE A 683 -15.54 -46.32 -16.64
CA ILE A 683 -15.27 -44.89 -16.92
C ILE A 683 -14.46 -44.26 -15.77
N LEU A 684 -14.81 -44.52 -14.52
CA LEU A 684 -14.11 -43.98 -13.35
C LEU A 684 -12.69 -44.55 -13.21
N ALA A 685 -12.48 -45.83 -13.52
CA ALA A 685 -11.13 -46.40 -13.56
C ALA A 685 -10.31 -45.81 -14.71
N ALA A 686 -10.90 -45.62 -15.89
CA ALA A 686 -10.22 -44.97 -17.02
C ALA A 686 -9.83 -43.52 -16.69
N TRP A 687 -10.73 -42.76 -16.05
CA TRP A 687 -10.48 -41.41 -15.55
C TRP A 687 -9.34 -41.41 -14.53
N GLN A 688 -9.44 -42.20 -13.46
CA GLN A 688 -8.44 -42.24 -12.38
C GLN A 688 -7.05 -42.74 -12.83
N ILE A 689 -6.97 -43.57 -13.87
CA ILE A 689 -5.70 -44.11 -14.42
C ILE A 689 -5.07 -43.15 -15.43
N ARG A 690 -5.85 -42.34 -16.17
CA ARG A 690 -5.34 -41.47 -17.24
C ARG A 690 -5.21 -40.01 -16.86
N ASP A 691 -6.08 -39.52 -16.00
CA ASP A 691 -6.21 -38.10 -15.66
C ASP A 691 -6.79 -37.97 -14.23
N PRO A 692 -6.03 -38.41 -13.20
CA PRO A 692 -6.53 -38.52 -11.84
C PRO A 692 -6.99 -37.17 -11.26
N LEU A 693 -8.06 -37.19 -10.48
CA LEU A 693 -8.53 -36.02 -9.74
C LEU A 693 -7.49 -35.61 -8.67
N GLN A 694 -7.02 -34.38 -8.74
CA GLN A 694 -6.01 -33.77 -7.87
C GLN A 694 -6.55 -32.52 -7.17
N ARG A 695 -5.85 -32.09 -6.11
CA ARG A 695 -6.08 -30.83 -5.41
C ARG A 695 -5.53 -29.69 -6.26
N ARG A 696 -6.40 -28.90 -6.90
CA ARG A 696 -6.03 -27.57 -7.43
C ARG A 696 -6.42 -26.50 -6.41
N VAL A 697 -5.64 -25.43 -6.33
CA VAL A 697 -5.94 -24.28 -5.46
C VAL A 697 -6.16 -23.06 -6.35
N GLU A 698 -7.36 -22.49 -6.27
CA GLU A 698 -7.69 -21.19 -6.82
C GLU A 698 -7.31 -20.10 -5.80
N ILE A 699 -6.61 -19.05 -6.25
CA ILE A 699 -6.10 -17.98 -5.40
C ILE A 699 -6.89 -16.70 -5.71
N PHE A 700 -7.52 -16.14 -4.69
CA PHE A 700 -8.28 -14.88 -4.79
C PHE A 700 -7.37 -13.64 -4.57
N PRO A 701 -7.82 -12.45 -5.01
CA PRO A 701 -7.16 -11.19 -4.66
C PRO A 701 -7.07 -11.00 -3.14
N LEU A 702 -6.14 -10.14 -2.70
CA LEU A 702 -5.96 -9.81 -1.29
C LEU A 702 -7.20 -9.11 -0.72
N GLU A 703 -7.65 -9.57 0.43
CA GLU A 703 -8.76 -9.01 1.19
C GLU A 703 -8.24 -8.27 2.43
N ALA A 704 -9.04 -7.32 2.93
CA ALA A 704 -8.75 -6.62 4.19
C ALA A 704 -8.92 -7.59 5.38
N PRO A 705 -8.15 -7.43 6.47
CA PRO A 705 -8.27 -8.29 7.63
C PRO A 705 -9.64 -8.15 8.30
N TYR A 706 -10.11 -9.22 8.94
CA TYR A 706 -11.39 -9.24 9.69
C TYR A 706 -11.40 -8.26 10.88
N HIS A 707 -10.24 -7.83 11.35
CA HIS A 707 -10.07 -6.79 12.35
C HIS A 707 -9.17 -5.69 11.79
N ASN A 708 -9.61 -4.44 11.89
CA ASN A 708 -8.88 -3.25 11.41
C ASN A 708 -7.51 -3.05 12.11
N ASP A 709 -7.23 -3.82 13.17
CA ASP A 709 -6.03 -3.66 14.01
C ASP A 709 -4.89 -4.63 13.62
N ASP A 710 -5.08 -5.51 12.65
CA ASP A 710 -4.03 -6.39 12.12
C ASP A 710 -3.32 -5.77 10.90
N ASP A 711 -1.98 -5.71 10.93
CA ASP A 711 -1.14 -5.22 9.82
C ASP A 711 -0.95 -6.28 8.71
N VAL A 712 -2.02 -7.02 8.40
CA VAL A 712 -2.02 -8.26 7.63
C VAL A 712 -3.07 -8.19 6.50
N HIS A 713 -2.69 -8.58 5.28
CA HIS A 713 -3.65 -8.87 4.22
C HIS A 713 -3.92 -10.37 4.13
N ILE A 714 -5.20 -10.73 4.02
CA ILE A 714 -5.64 -12.11 3.86
C ILE A 714 -5.60 -12.45 2.37
N ARG A 715 -5.00 -13.59 2.01
CA ARG A 715 -5.08 -14.18 0.67
C ARG A 715 -6.00 -15.40 0.73
N PRO A 716 -7.23 -15.32 0.21
CA PRO A 716 -8.14 -16.46 0.24
C PRO A 716 -7.72 -17.52 -0.79
N GLU A 717 -7.67 -18.78 -0.36
CA GLU A 717 -7.39 -19.95 -1.18
C GLU A 717 -8.62 -20.89 -1.21
N LEU A 718 -8.91 -21.48 -2.36
CA LEU A 718 -10.05 -22.38 -2.58
C LEU A 718 -9.60 -23.71 -3.19
N GLU A 719 -9.90 -24.81 -2.50
CA GLU A 719 -9.56 -26.17 -2.93
C GLU A 719 -10.60 -26.74 -3.90
N HIS A 720 -10.19 -27.00 -5.14
CA HIS A 720 -10.97 -27.72 -6.13
C HIS A 720 -10.44 -29.16 -6.35
N CYS A 721 -11.34 -30.09 -6.63
CA CYS A 721 -11.02 -31.45 -7.05
C CYS A 721 -11.09 -31.55 -8.58
N GLU A 722 -9.97 -31.39 -9.27
CA GLU A 722 -9.93 -31.32 -10.74
C GLU A 722 -8.89 -32.24 -11.37
N SER A 723 -9.13 -32.55 -12.65
CA SER A 723 -8.25 -33.28 -13.55
C SER A 723 -7.90 -32.36 -14.74
N GLU A 724 -6.87 -32.65 -15.53
CA GLU A 724 -6.45 -31.73 -16.60
C GLU A 724 -7.52 -31.55 -17.69
N HIS A 725 -8.30 -32.59 -17.95
CA HIS A 725 -9.39 -32.60 -18.93
C HIS A 725 -10.75 -32.77 -18.25
N ASN A 726 -10.92 -32.18 -17.05
CA ASN A 726 -12.10 -32.30 -16.17
C ASN A 726 -13.44 -32.20 -16.93
N ALA A 727 -13.58 -31.18 -17.78
CA ALA A 727 -14.79 -30.94 -18.57
C ALA A 727 -15.12 -32.07 -19.57
N VAL A 728 -14.11 -32.77 -20.11
CA VAL A 728 -14.30 -33.90 -21.03
C VAL A 728 -14.85 -35.11 -20.26
N TRP A 729 -14.25 -35.44 -19.12
CA TRP A 729 -14.68 -36.57 -18.30
C TRP A 729 -16.06 -36.36 -17.67
N LEU A 730 -16.33 -35.15 -17.15
CA LEU A 730 -17.67 -34.75 -16.70
C LEU A 730 -18.68 -34.81 -17.85
N GLY A 731 -18.33 -34.35 -19.05
CA GLY A 731 -19.17 -34.45 -20.25
C GLY A 731 -19.52 -35.89 -20.63
N VAL A 732 -18.54 -36.79 -20.60
CA VAL A 732 -18.75 -38.24 -20.86
C VAL A 732 -19.66 -38.86 -19.79
N MET A 733 -19.40 -38.60 -18.51
CA MET A 733 -20.19 -39.13 -17.39
C MET A 733 -21.62 -38.61 -17.41
N TYR A 734 -21.83 -37.30 -17.52
CA TYR A 734 -23.16 -36.69 -17.57
C TYR A 734 -23.91 -37.06 -18.86
N GLY A 735 -23.23 -37.21 -20.00
CA GLY A 735 -23.82 -37.69 -21.24
C GLY A 735 -24.36 -39.12 -21.12
N TYR A 736 -23.56 -40.06 -20.59
CA TYR A 736 -23.99 -41.44 -20.32
C TYR A 736 -25.18 -41.47 -19.34
N LYS A 737 -25.07 -40.78 -18.20
CA LYS A 737 -26.13 -40.73 -17.18
C LYS A 737 -27.41 -40.10 -17.72
N GLY A 738 -27.29 -39.07 -18.56
CA GLY A 738 -28.41 -38.41 -19.25
C GLY A 738 -29.16 -39.35 -20.20
N LEU A 739 -28.44 -40.14 -21.02
CA LEU A 739 -29.05 -41.15 -21.88
C LEU A 739 -29.80 -42.23 -21.07
N VAL A 740 -29.22 -42.69 -19.95
CA VAL A 740 -29.87 -43.63 -19.03
C VAL A 740 -31.13 -43.03 -18.38
N LEU A 741 -31.07 -41.76 -17.98
CA LEU A 741 -32.21 -41.01 -17.43
C LEU A 741 -33.36 -40.86 -18.45
N VAL A 742 -33.05 -40.46 -19.69
CA VAL A 742 -34.03 -40.32 -20.77
C VAL A 742 -34.66 -41.67 -21.14
N PHE A 743 -33.88 -42.75 -21.19
CA PHE A 743 -34.42 -44.08 -21.49
C PHE A 743 -35.32 -44.62 -20.38
N GLY A 744 -34.98 -44.41 -19.10
CA GLY A 744 -35.86 -44.75 -17.98
C GLY A 744 -37.12 -43.89 -17.92
N LEU A 745 -37.04 -42.61 -18.30
CA LEU A 745 -38.18 -41.70 -18.45
C LEU A 745 -39.17 -42.20 -19.53
N PHE A 746 -38.66 -42.62 -20.68
CA PHE A 746 -39.46 -43.23 -21.76
C PHE A 746 -40.19 -44.50 -21.29
N LEU A 747 -39.50 -45.42 -20.61
CA LEU A 747 -40.11 -46.65 -20.09
C LEU A 747 -41.15 -46.36 -18.98
N ALA A 748 -40.93 -45.32 -18.16
CA ALA A 748 -41.90 -44.86 -17.16
C ALA A 748 -43.17 -44.26 -17.81
N TYR A 749 -43.01 -43.57 -18.94
CA TYR A 749 -44.13 -43.06 -19.73
C TYR A 749 -44.96 -44.20 -20.34
N GLU A 750 -44.33 -45.16 -21.02
CA GLU A 750 -45.02 -46.30 -21.64
C GLU A 750 -45.81 -47.15 -20.62
N THR A 751 -45.29 -47.31 -19.40
CA THR A 751 -45.93 -48.14 -18.37
C THR A 751 -47.02 -47.44 -17.56
N ARG A 752 -47.28 -46.14 -17.75
CA ARG A 752 -48.22 -45.34 -16.92
C ARG A 752 -49.70 -45.74 -17.05
N SER A 753 -50.09 -46.25 -18.21
CA SER A 753 -51.47 -46.58 -18.60
C SER A 753 -51.96 -47.93 -18.06
N VAL A 754 -51.06 -48.77 -17.54
CA VAL A 754 -51.33 -50.17 -17.15
C VAL A 754 -52.14 -50.25 -15.86
N LYS A 755 -53.48 -50.25 -15.97
CA LYS A 755 -54.43 -50.29 -14.84
C LYS A 755 -54.73 -51.73 -14.38
N VAL A 756 -53.75 -52.42 -13.78
CA VAL A 756 -53.98 -53.72 -13.11
C VAL A 756 -53.80 -53.55 -11.60
N ARG A 757 -54.83 -53.89 -10.81
CA ARG A 757 -54.87 -53.62 -9.35
C ARG A 757 -53.69 -54.22 -8.56
N SER A 758 -53.08 -55.29 -9.08
CA SER A 758 -51.90 -55.97 -8.52
C SER A 758 -50.55 -55.43 -9.03
N ILE A 759 -50.52 -54.37 -9.84
CA ILE A 759 -49.30 -53.79 -10.44
C ILE A 759 -49.09 -52.30 -10.04
N ASN A 760 -49.92 -51.76 -9.13
CA ASN A 760 -49.85 -50.35 -8.68
C ASN A 760 -48.45 -49.87 -8.20
N ASP A 761 -47.55 -50.77 -7.78
CA ASP A 761 -46.14 -50.46 -7.46
C ASP A 761 -45.38 -49.76 -8.61
N SER A 762 -45.71 -50.07 -9.88
CA SER A 762 -45.02 -49.47 -11.04
C SER A 762 -45.21 -47.96 -11.13
N ARG A 763 -46.36 -47.45 -10.70
CA ARG A 763 -46.72 -46.03 -10.80
C ARG A 763 -45.91 -45.16 -9.85
N TYR A 764 -45.74 -45.61 -8.60
CA TYR A 764 -44.91 -44.92 -7.62
C TYR A 764 -43.42 -44.93 -8.01
N VAL A 765 -42.93 -46.04 -8.59
CA VAL A 765 -41.57 -46.12 -9.14
C VAL A 765 -41.41 -45.18 -10.35
N GLY A 766 -42.41 -45.08 -11.22
CA GLY A 766 -42.43 -44.09 -12.31
C GLY A 766 -42.38 -42.66 -11.80
N MET A 767 -43.22 -42.29 -10.82
CA MET A 767 -43.20 -40.98 -10.14
C MET A 767 -41.83 -40.67 -9.51
N SER A 768 -41.20 -41.66 -8.88
CA SER A 768 -39.84 -41.55 -8.35
C SER A 768 -38.80 -41.29 -9.45
N ILE A 769 -38.90 -41.95 -10.60
CA ILE A 769 -38.03 -41.71 -11.76
C ILE A 769 -38.21 -40.29 -12.30
N TYR A 770 -39.44 -39.79 -12.44
CA TYR A 770 -39.69 -38.39 -12.85
C TYR A 770 -39.01 -37.39 -11.90
N ASN A 771 -39.12 -37.61 -10.58
CA ASN A 771 -38.46 -36.78 -9.57
C ASN A 771 -36.93 -36.79 -9.69
N VAL A 772 -36.31 -37.97 -9.84
CA VAL A 772 -34.85 -38.10 -10.01
C VAL A 772 -34.38 -37.38 -11.28
N VAL A 773 -35.08 -37.56 -12.40
CA VAL A 773 -34.73 -36.93 -13.70
C VAL A 773 -34.76 -35.41 -13.59
N VAL A 774 -35.83 -34.83 -13.03
CA VAL A 774 -35.96 -33.37 -12.90
C VAL A 774 -34.87 -32.79 -11.98
N LEU A 775 -34.63 -33.41 -10.82
CA LEU A 775 -33.61 -32.93 -9.89
C LEU A 775 -32.21 -33.00 -10.50
N CYS A 776 -31.82 -34.12 -11.13
CA CYS A 776 -30.51 -34.24 -11.77
C CYS A 776 -30.29 -33.24 -12.92
N LEU A 777 -31.33 -32.97 -13.73
CA LEU A 777 -31.26 -31.99 -14.82
C LEU A 777 -31.14 -30.53 -14.34
N ILE A 778 -31.69 -30.19 -13.17
CA ILE A 778 -31.55 -28.87 -12.56
C ILE A 778 -30.20 -28.75 -11.83
N THR A 779 -29.79 -29.79 -11.10
CA THR A 779 -28.61 -29.71 -10.22
C THR A 779 -27.29 -29.64 -10.99
N ALA A 780 -27.10 -30.44 -12.05
CA ALA A 780 -25.81 -30.50 -12.74
C ALA A 780 -25.39 -29.16 -13.40
N PRO A 781 -26.26 -28.44 -14.15
CA PRO A 781 -25.89 -27.16 -14.74
C PRO A 781 -25.63 -26.06 -13.70
N VAL A 782 -26.44 -25.97 -12.65
CA VAL A 782 -26.29 -24.94 -11.61
C VAL A 782 -24.99 -25.12 -10.83
N THR A 783 -24.61 -26.37 -10.52
CA THR A 783 -23.34 -26.67 -9.81
C THR A 783 -22.11 -26.20 -10.59
N LEU A 784 -22.15 -26.26 -11.93
CA LEU A 784 -21.06 -25.77 -12.79
C LEU A 784 -20.96 -24.23 -12.81
N VAL A 785 -22.03 -23.51 -12.47
CA VAL A 785 -22.05 -22.03 -12.43
C VAL A 785 -21.63 -21.49 -11.06
N ILE A 786 -21.99 -22.17 -9.97
CA ILE A 786 -21.73 -21.69 -8.58
C ILE A 786 -20.46 -22.25 -7.94
N ALA A 787 -19.56 -22.86 -8.73
CA ALA A 787 -18.38 -23.59 -8.24
C ALA A 787 -17.43 -22.74 -7.38
N SER A 788 -17.36 -21.42 -7.59
CA SER A 788 -16.55 -20.49 -6.78
C SER A 788 -17.14 -20.14 -5.40
N GLN A 789 -18.37 -20.58 -5.10
CA GLN A 789 -19.04 -20.36 -3.80
C GLN A 789 -19.29 -21.70 -3.10
N GLN A 790 -18.32 -22.15 -2.27
CA GLN A 790 -18.36 -23.44 -1.58
C GLN A 790 -19.65 -23.72 -0.82
N ASP A 791 -20.08 -22.84 0.09
CA ASP A 791 -21.30 -23.05 0.89
C ASP A 791 -22.54 -23.21 -0.01
N ALA A 792 -22.66 -22.41 -1.06
CA ALA A 792 -23.78 -22.48 -2.01
C ALA A 792 -23.75 -23.79 -2.82
N ALA A 793 -22.58 -24.15 -3.38
CA ALA A 793 -22.39 -25.39 -4.13
C ALA A 793 -22.65 -26.63 -3.27
N PHE A 794 -22.08 -26.68 -2.05
CA PHE A 794 -22.25 -27.77 -1.10
C PHE A 794 -23.70 -27.90 -0.64
N ALA A 795 -24.35 -26.80 -0.23
CA ALA A 795 -25.75 -26.81 0.21
C ALA A 795 -26.67 -27.32 -0.90
N PHE A 796 -26.50 -26.78 -2.11
CA PHE A 796 -27.38 -27.08 -3.24
C PHE A 796 -27.25 -28.53 -3.72
N VAL A 797 -26.03 -29.06 -3.86
CA VAL A 797 -25.80 -30.47 -4.22
C VAL A 797 -26.29 -31.41 -3.11
N SER A 798 -26.00 -31.10 -1.84
CA SER A 798 -26.43 -31.93 -0.70
C SER A 798 -27.95 -31.97 -0.57
N LEU A 799 -28.64 -30.82 -0.65
CA LEU A 799 -30.09 -30.75 -0.62
C LEU A 799 -30.73 -31.52 -1.78
N ALA A 800 -30.17 -31.43 -3.00
CA ALA A 800 -30.66 -32.18 -4.14
C ALA A 800 -30.56 -33.70 -3.93
N ILE A 801 -29.41 -34.19 -3.43
CA ILE A 801 -29.21 -35.61 -3.10
C ILE A 801 -30.19 -36.07 -2.01
N VAL A 802 -30.28 -35.30 -0.92
CA VAL A 802 -31.13 -35.57 0.25
C VAL A 802 -32.60 -35.63 -0.14
N PHE A 803 -33.11 -34.60 -0.81
CA PHE A 803 -34.51 -34.51 -1.25
C PHE A 803 -34.86 -35.61 -2.27
N CYS A 804 -33.97 -35.87 -3.23
CA CYS A 804 -34.11 -36.96 -4.20
C CYS A 804 -34.24 -38.33 -3.52
N CYS A 805 -33.36 -38.63 -2.56
CA CYS A 805 -33.39 -39.91 -1.83
C CYS A 805 -34.61 -40.03 -0.92
N PHE A 806 -34.92 -39.01 -0.11
CA PHE A 806 -36.09 -39.05 0.79
C PHE A 806 -37.41 -39.18 0.03
N LEU A 807 -37.64 -38.41 -1.04
CA LEU A 807 -38.86 -38.56 -1.85
C LEU A 807 -38.95 -39.93 -2.51
N SER A 808 -37.84 -40.46 -3.04
CA SER A 808 -37.83 -41.78 -3.68
C SER A 808 -38.14 -42.91 -2.69
N MET A 809 -37.59 -42.84 -1.48
CA MET A 809 -37.95 -43.76 -0.39
C MET A 809 -39.41 -43.61 0.03
N ALA A 810 -39.89 -42.36 0.22
CA ALA A 810 -41.24 -42.06 0.66
C ALA A 810 -42.30 -42.59 -0.33
N LEU A 811 -42.20 -42.22 -1.61
CA LEU A 811 -43.12 -42.65 -2.68
C LEU A 811 -43.19 -44.17 -2.80
N ILE A 812 -42.05 -44.85 -2.69
CA ILE A 812 -41.96 -46.30 -2.93
C ILE A 812 -42.35 -47.11 -1.68
N PHE A 813 -42.12 -46.63 -0.45
CA PHE A 813 -42.36 -47.42 0.77
C PHE A 813 -43.57 -47.00 1.62
N ILE A 814 -43.96 -45.72 1.69
CA ILE A 814 -45.10 -45.30 2.53
C ILE A 814 -46.39 -46.07 2.18
N PRO A 815 -46.79 -46.25 0.91
CA PRO A 815 -47.96 -47.05 0.57
C PRO A 815 -47.87 -48.50 1.07
N LYS A 816 -46.66 -49.09 1.08
CA LYS A 816 -46.42 -50.49 1.50
C LYS A 816 -46.46 -50.67 3.01
N VAL A 817 -45.92 -49.71 3.75
CA VAL A 817 -45.96 -49.70 5.21
C VAL A 817 -47.42 -49.56 5.67
N ILE A 818 -48.17 -48.63 5.09
CA ILE A 818 -49.61 -48.45 5.37
C ILE A 818 -50.41 -49.72 5.06
N GLU A 819 -50.20 -50.35 3.90
CA GLU A 819 -50.92 -51.57 3.50
C GLU A 819 -50.63 -52.76 4.42
N VAL A 820 -49.37 -52.96 4.82
CA VAL A 820 -48.97 -54.04 5.74
C VAL A 820 -49.50 -53.82 7.16
N ILE A 821 -49.65 -52.57 7.60
CA ILE A 821 -50.28 -52.22 8.88
C ILE A 821 -51.81 -52.44 8.83
N ARG A 822 -52.46 -52.04 7.72
CA ARG A 822 -53.93 -52.19 7.56
C ARG A 822 -54.39 -53.64 7.39
N HIS A 823 -53.58 -54.49 6.75
CA HIS A 823 -53.94 -55.88 6.45
C HIS A 823 -52.96 -56.90 7.07
N PRO A 824 -52.94 -57.04 8.41
CA PRO A 824 -51.95 -57.84 9.13
C PRO A 824 -52.08 -59.36 8.93
N THR A 825 -53.13 -59.87 8.28
CA THR A 825 -53.37 -61.32 8.11
C THR A 825 -52.98 -61.88 6.74
N GLU A 826 -52.77 -61.08 5.69
CA GLU A 826 -52.41 -61.62 4.37
C GLU A 826 -51.04 -62.33 4.35
N ARG A 827 -51.02 -63.63 4.03
CA ARG A 827 -49.83 -64.43 3.74
C ARG A 827 -49.87 -64.90 2.28
N ALA A 828 -48.71 -65.01 1.64
CA ALA A 828 -48.64 -65.26 0.19
C ALA A 828 -49.01 -66.71 -0.27
N GLU A 829 -49.25 -67.64 0.66
CA GLU A 829 -49.31 -69.08 0.37
C GLU A 829 -50.70 -69.73 0.59
N SER A 830 -51.74 -68.95 0.95
CA SER A 830 -53.10 -69.43 1.19
C SER A 830 -53.90 -69.77 -0.09
N SER A 831 -53.27 -70.51 -1.01
CA SER A 831 -53.85 -70.95 -2.29
C SER A 831 -53.87 -72.49 -2.43
N ARG A 832 -53.50 -73.24 -1.37
CA ARG A 832 -53.54 -74.71 -1.31
C ARG A 832 -53.90 -75.20 0.10
N GLY A 833 -55.18 -75.15 0.44
CA GLY A 833 -55.73 -75.64 1.71
C GLY A 833 -57.13 -75.09 1.95
N SER A 834 -58.05 -75.92 2.43
CA SER A 834 -59.46 -75.57 2.69
C SER A 834 -59.62 -74.51 3.79
N GLY A 835 -60.64 -73.65 3.69
CA GLY A 835 -61.02 -72.70 4.75
C GLY A 835 -61.87 -71.54 4.22
N SER A 836 -63.12 -71.43 4.68
CA SER A 836 -64.13 -70.44 4.27
C SER A 836 -63.69 -68.97 4.38
N GLY A 837 -63.99 -68.16 3.35
CA GLY A 837 -63.84 -66.69 3.40
C GLY A 837 -64.20 -65.99 2.09
N SER A 838 -65.40 -65.39 2.04
CA SER A 838 -65.94 -64.46 1.03
C SER A 838 -64.93 -63.85 0.04
N ALA A 839 -64.77 -64.48 -1.14
CA ALA A 839 -63.95 -63.96 -2.24
C ALA A 839 -64.46 -64.31 -3.66
N PRO A 840 -65.02 -65.50 -3.96
CA PRO A 840 -65.42 -65.84 -5.33
C PRO A 840 -66.52 -64.94 -5.92
N ALA A 841 -67.53 -64.61 -5.11
CA ALA A 841 -68.70 -63.85 -5.55
C ALA A 841 -68.37 -62.45 -6.09
N ASP A 842 -67.37 -61.76 -5.52
CA ASP A 842 -66.95 -60.44 -6.03
C ASP A 842 -66.13 -60.54 -7.31
N GLU A 843 -65.38 -61.62 -7.55
CA GLU A 843 -64.66 -61.81 -8.82
C GLU A 843 -65.61 -62.20 -9.95
N GLU A 844 -66.66 -62.97 -9.65
CA GLU A 844 -67.72 -63.35 -10.58
C GLU A 844 -68.58 -62.13 -10.96
N ARG A 845 -69.08 -61.40 -9.96
CA ARG A 845 -69.82 -60.13 -10.13
C ARG A 845 -69.01 -59.06 -10.87
N TYR A 846 -67.69 -59.00 -10.68
CA TYR A 846 -66.84 -58.07 -11.42
C TYR A 846 -66.72 -58.45 -12.91
N ARG A 847 -66.71 -59.75 -13.25
CA ARG A 847 -66.72 -60.21 -14.65
C ARG A 847 -68.07 -59.92 -15.33
N GLU A 848 -69.18 -60.06 -14.60
CA GLU A 848 -70.51 -59.67 -15.10
C GLU A 848 -70.57 -58.17 -15.38
N LEU A 849 -70.16 -57.31 -14.43
CA LEU A 849 -70.13 -55.85 -14.60
C LEU A 849 -69.21 -55.36 -15.73
N VAL A 850 -68.12 -56.09 -16.03
CA VAL A 850 -67.26 -55.81 -17.19
C VAL A 850 -67.95 -56.21 -18.50
N LYS A 851 -68.59 -57.38 -18.54
CA LYS A 851 -69.34 -57.84 -19.71
C LYS A 851 -70.54 -56.94 -20.03
N GLU A 852 -71.27 -56.52 -19.00
CA GLU A 852 -72.37 -55.55 -19.08
C GLU A 852 -71.87 -54.19 -19.60
N ASN A 853 -70.67 -53.73 -19.19
CA ASN A 853 -70.05 -52.53 -19.76
C ASN A 853 -69.72 -52.69 -21.25
N GLU A 854 -69.19 -53.84 -21.70
CA GLU A 854 -68.90 -54.08 -23.11
C GLU A 854 -70.18 -54.15 -23.97
N GLU A 855 -71.28 -54.68 -23.42
CA GLU A 855 -72.59 -54.71 -24.09
C GLU A 855 -73.23 -53.31 -24.11
N LEU A 856 -73.13 -52.53 -23.03
CA LEU A 856 -73.56 -51.13 -22.97
C LEU A 856 -72.77 -50.24 -23.95
N GLN A 857 -71.45 -50.43 -24.10
CA GLN A 857 -70.66 -49.68 -25.09
C GLN A 857 -71.07 -49.99 -26.53
N LYS A 858 -71.39 -51.26 -26.85
CA LYS A 858 -71.95 -51.63 -28.16
C LYS A 858 -73.33 -51.00 -28.40
N LEU A 859 -74.18 -50.95 -27.37
CA LEU A 859 -75.49 -50.28 -27.41
C LEU A 859 -75.37 -48.76 -27.59
N ILE A 860 -74.38 -48.11 -26.95
CA ILE A 860 -74.09 -46.69 -27.14
C ILE A 860 -73.65 -46.44 -28.59
N ALA A 861 -72.67 -47.17 -29.11
CA ALA A 861 -72.22 -47.02 -30.50
C ALA A 861 -73.34 -47.23 -31.53
N GLN A 862 -74.23 -48.22 -31.32
CA GLN A 862 -75.41 -48.41 -32.17
C GLN A 862 -76.43 -47.26 -32.06
N LYS A 863 -76.58 -46.64 -30.89
CA LYS A 863 -77.44 -45.46 -30.73
C LYS A 863 -76.81 -44.21 -31.32
N GLU A 864 -75.50 -44.03 -31.22
CA GLU A 864 -74.77 -42.92 -31.84
C GLU A 864 -74.87 -42.97 -33.37
N GLU A 865 -74.69 -44.14 -33.99
CA GLU A 865 -74.85 -44.26 -35.44
C GLU A 865 -76.33 -44.10 -35.88
N ARG A 866 -77.31 -44.54 -35.07
CA ARG A 866 -78.73 -44.18 -35.30
C ARG A 866 -79.01 -42.69 -35.17
N ILE A 867 -78.38 -41.99 -34.21
CA ILE A 867 -78.47 -40.53 -34.06
C ILE A 867 -77.82 -39.84 -35.26
N ARG A 868 -76.71 -40.37 -35.78
CA ARG A 868 -76.05 -39.87 -36.98
C ARG A 868 -76.94 -39.98 -38.22
N VAL A 869 -77.54 -41.15 -38.46
CA VAL A 869 -78.50 -41.35 -39.55
C VAL A 869 -79.76 -40.48 -39.39
N LEU A 870 -80.26 -40.29 -38.16
CA LEU A 870 -81.38 -39.38 -37.90
C LEU A 870 -81.01 -37.91 -38.11
N LYS A 871 -79.79 -37.48 -37.75
CA LYS A 871 -79.27 -36.14 -38.06
C LYS A 871 -79.10 -35.93 -39.57
N GLN A 872 -78.64 -36.95 -40.29
CA GLN A 872 -78.54 -36.89 -41.74
C GLN A 872 -79.92 -36.76 -42.40
N LYS A 873 -80.92 -37.51 -41.95
CA LYS A 873 -82.32 -37.37 -42.40
C LYS A 873 -83.00 -36.05 -41.98
N LEU A 874 -82.53 -35.44 -40.90
CA LEU A 874 -82.93 -34.07 -40.52
C LEU A 874 -82.32 -33.06 -41.48
N ALA A 875 -81.03 -33.14 -41.77
CA ALA A 875 -80.36 -32.28 -42.76
C ALA A 875 -80.95 -32.45 -44.17
N GLU A 876 -81.30 -33.67 -44.59
CA GLU A 876 -82.02 -33.95 -45.85
C GLU A 876 -83.42 -33.29 -45.87
N ARG A 877 -84.12 -33.23 -44.72
CA ARG A 877 -85.40 -32.51 -44.59
C ARG A 877 -85.22 -30.99 -44.55
N GLU A 878 -84.21 -30.49 -43.87
CA GLU A 878 -83.88 -29.06 -43.78
C GLU A 878 -83.47 -28.53 -45.16
N ALA A 879 -82.71 -29.32 -45.95
CA ALA A 879 -82.43 -29.04 -47.36
C ALA A 879 -83.72 -29.04 -48.21
N ALA A 880 -84.56 -30.06 -48.11
CA ALA A 880 -85.83 -30.11 -48.86
C ALA A 880 -86.80 -28.97 -48.51
N VAL A 881 -86.74 -28.43 -47.28
CA VAL A 881 -87.48 -27.23 -46.88
C VAL A 881 -86.83 -25.95 -47.41
N ALA A 882 -85.50 -25.88 -47.53
CA ALA A 882 -84.81 -24.75 -48.14
C ALA A 882 -85.05 -24.68 -49.67
N ASP A 883 -85.00 -25.82 -50.37
CA ASP A 883 -85.34 -25.92 -51.79
C ASP A 883 -86.82 -25.54 -52.02
N GLY A 884 -87.72 -26.02 -51.14
CA GLY A 884 -89.14 -25.63 -51.16
C GLY A 884 -89.42 -24.15 -50.90
N VAL A 885 -88.47 -23.40 -50.31
CA VAL A 885 -88.56 -21.93 -50.11
C VAL A 885 -87.88 -21.15 -51.24
N THR A 886 -87.19 -21.81 -52.17
CA THR A 886 -86.53 -21.17 -53.32
C THR A 886 -87.22 -21.38 -54.67
N GLN A 887 -88.25 -22.25 -54.77
CA GLN A 887 -89.05 -22.37 -55.99
C GLN A 887 -90.20 -21.34 -56.11
N ASP A 888 -90.76 -20.85 -55.01
CA ASP A 888 -91.83 -19.82 -54.99
C ASP A 888 -91.36 -18.39 -55.38
N VAL A 889 -90.18 -18.25 -56.00
CA VAL A 889 -89.55 -16.96 -56.35
C VAL A 889 -89.21 -16.86 -57.85
N GLN A 890 -89.66 -17.81 -58.69
CA GLN A 890 -89.28 -17.82 -60.11
C GLN A 890 -90.39 -18.09 -61.16
N ASP A 891 -91.66 -18.24 -60.76
CA ASP A 891 -92.76 -18.51 -61.70
C ASP A 891 -94.10 -17.79 -61.38
N GLU A 892 -94.08 -16.50 -61.01
CA GLU A 892 -95.30 -15.66 -61.17
C GLU A 892 -95.03 -14.15 -61.42
N HIS A 893 -95.08 -13.75 -62.70
CA HIS A 893 -95.51 -12.42 -63.23
C HIS A 893 -94.57 -11.21 -62.96
N ILE A 894 -94.49 -10.14 -63.79
CA ILE A 894 -95.47 -9.26 -64.46
C ILE A 894 -96.17 -8.31 -63.48
#